data_AF-A0A5D0TVX9-F1
#
_entry.id   AF-A0A5D0TVX9-F1
#
_cell.length_a   1.000
_cell.length_b   1.000
_cell.length_c   1.000
_cell.angle_alpha   90.00
_cell.angle_beta   90.00
_cell.angle_gamma   90.00
#
_symmetry.space_group_name_H-M   'P 1'
#
loop_
_entity.id
_entity.type
_entity.pdbx_description
1 polymer ?
#
loop_
_entity_poly.entity_id
_entity_poly.type
_entity_poly.pdbx_seq_one_letter_code
_entity_poly.pdbx_strand_id
1 'polypeptide(L)'
;MTELVDFYWMPDAWFVGREDLLAELTTTTGRQRMHQVVGGTGTGKSSLLFQASRRLAASGLAVGYISASRIAAVAAAPAGTPDAQARTTLDWCRTAARLIAADLDGAHMFDAARQRSVQDAANRIIDAVWRVERMSDPKHCGADGPGPDARVGRQDAVAARPGDLIRLLFDEVRDALAGCEAPTGDHAGLAVLIDEFDRVEGTPTAEWLLDLLVRLPSSVRIVARRPGGPTPEGVVHHLPPLSRSDVASYQRVRLPSSGDLDRLIAQTVEVTQGHALAVGIATDLHAAYGDEFDLRRAFGATGKTGPPQEGTETSSRLEAIGAALDGLLDDLWRPASWTRDRGRLRLLDRLSVVRRFDEPLLAALLQDTGAVAAEVSALQTVLRHQSFVVGFDDDLEQGLRLHEAVRGRRERALLAQDPAFYHRMHGHAARHWERLLNAFETDEDDALYRTWHRYEHPEWHALQTDWLFHLARSDAEPRTVDLAFARVFFDAFWWFGEAVPSPLCDEILDRFENMPNADGSLASREWIGHLRRFRSSFPSALRPEYAEAGQWESSWEALQGMSALLDQAAHGVRQDSPEDDDVMQVRGLINTYLGEVGTRLERPLEEVLAAYHEARIAFDYLEEEWCLLWVDYLSTDVLCAPQYPGHLDEAERQIRPLEARISEQAEYELRVLLAETFGEINWRRALEASPAEAAGRLRAALDAHARAVMHAYAFNTRQEMPDQAPSEYTRVLYESRMDHARARMRDLELISEDASRPAELRAVARREYEAALVRMERLFRPYWAHIRQTGGATASDRRTAGGDTLDGIFPPPPTSADLDTRSSAFADAVRHFLRVRRRELDDRSITAPLP
;
A
#
# COMPACT_ATOMS: atom_id res chain seq x y z
N MET A 1 -13.50 -25.77 -10.08
CA MET A 1 -14.91 -25.38 -10.38
C MET A 1 -15.40 -24.52 -9.24
N THR A 2 -14.81 -23.35 -9.13
CA THR A 2 -15.18 -22.26 -8.24
C THR A 2 -16.41 -21.60 -8.86
N GLU A 3 -17.58 -21.80 -8.25
CA GLU A 3 -18.71 -20.93 -8.52
C GLU A 3 -18.25 -19.51 -8.17
N LEU A 4 -18.06 -18.66 -9.19
CA LEU A 4 -18.04 -17.22 -9.04
C LEU A 4 -19.37 -16.84 -8.39
N VAL A 5 -19.36 -16.68 -7.07
CA VAL A 5 -20.48 -16.12 -6.35
C VAL A 5 -20.55 -14.65 -6.76
N ASP A 6 -21.55 -14.28 -7.57
CA ASP A 6 -21.87 -12.92 -7.99
C ASP A 6 -22.11 -12.04 -6.72
N PHE A 7 -21.07 -11.34 -6.24
CA PHE A 7 -21.07 -10.70 -4.91
C PHE A 7 -21.62 -9.26 -4.84
N TYR A 8 -22.31 -8.82 -5.89
CA TYR A 8 -22.97 -7.51 -5.91
C TYR A 8 -24.49 -7.71 -5.88
N TRP A 9 -24.93 -8.07 -4.68
CA TRP A 9 -26.20 -8.70 -4.29
C TRP A 9 -27.44 -7.79 -4.31
N MET A 10 -27.69 -7.12 -5.43
CA MET A 10 -29.09 -6.93 -5.82
C MET A 10 -29.37 -7.96 -6.91
N PRO A 11 -30.12 -9.05 -6.62
CA PRO A 11 -30.66 -9.89 -7.67
C PRO A 11 -31.25 -8.99 -8.76
N ASP A 12 -31.03 -9.30 -10.04
CA ASP A 12 -31.57 -8.48 -11.13
C ASP A 12 -33.09 -8.27 -10.99
N ALA A 13 -33.77 -9.22 -10.35
CA ALA A 13 -35.17 -9.15 -10.00
C ALA A 13 -35.55 -8.00 -9.02
N TRP A 14 -34.62 -7.47 -8.24
CA TRP A 14 -34.85 -6.38 -7.28
C TRP A 14 -34.65 -4.99 -7.92
N PHE A 15 -34.02 -4.92 -9.09
CA PHE A 15 -33.84 -3.68 -9.82
C PHE A 15 -35.14 -3.33 -10.55
N VAL A 16 -35.82 -2.27 -10.11
CA VAL A 16 -37.13 -1.86 -10.66
C VAL A 16 -37.23 -0.37 -10.94
N GLY A 17 -38.09 -0.02 -11.90
CA GLY A 17 -38.50 1.36 -12.18
C GLY A 17 -37.44 2.20 -12.89
N ARG A 18 -36.40 1.56 -13.42
CA ARG A 18 -35.19 2.18 -14.00
C ARG A 18 -34.71 1.47 -15.25
N GLU A 19 -35.47 0.50 -15.75
CA GLU A 19 -35.11 -0.37 -16.86
C GLU A 19 -34.96 0.43 -18.17
N ASP A 20 -35.82 1.43 -18.38
CA ASP A 20 -35.75 2.33 -19.54
C ASP A 20 -34.45 3.15 -19.52
N LEU A 21 -34.09 3.71 -18.36
CA LEU A 21 -32.85 4.47 -18.20
C LEU A 21 -31.62 3.56 -18.30
N LEU A 22 -31.66 2.37 -17.72
CA LEU A 22 -30.59 1.37 -17.86
C LEU A 22 -30.40 0.99 -19.33
N ALA A 23 -31.50 0.75 -20.06
CA ALA A 23 -31.45 0.47 -21.49
C ALA A 23 -30.85 1.67 -22.25
N GLU A 24 -31.26 2.90 -21.94
CA GLU A 24 -30.68 4.10 -22.54
C GLU A 24 -29.16 4.16 -22.30
N LEU A 25 -28.71 4.07 -21.05
CA LEU A 25 -27.28 4.14 -20.67
C LEU A 25 -26.41 3.06 -21.32
N THR A 26 -27.00 1.90 -21.62
CA THR A 26 -26.27 0.71 -22.12
C THR A 26 -26.39 0.49 -23.62
N THR A 27 -27.32 1.20 -24.29
CA THR A 27 -27.51 1.12 -25.75
C THR A 27 -26.89 2.30 -26.49
N THR A 28 -26.40 3.33 -25.79
CA THR A 28 -25.74 4.48 -26.44
C THR A 28 -24.49 4.03 -27.19
N THR A 29 -24.59 3.98 -28.51
CA THR A 29 -23.52 3.62 -29.45
C THR A 29 -22.47 4.71 -29.54
N GLY A 30 -21.55 4.82 -28.57
CA GLY A 30 -20.31 5.64 -28.65
C GLY A 30 -20.46 7.11 -29.10
N ARG A 31 -21.68 7.64 -29.22
CA ARG A 31 -21.96 8.95 -29.80
C ARG A 31 -21.83 10.00 -28.71
N GLN A 32 -20.59 10.41 -28.47
CA GLN A 32 -20.10 11.71 -27.97
C GLN A 32 -20.70 12.30 -26.68
N ARG A 33 -21.60 11.62 -25.95
CA ARG A 33 -22.23 12.22 -24.76
C ARG A 33 -21.84 11.50 -23.49
N MET A 34 -21.40 12.28 -22.50
CA MET A 34 -21.26 11.85 -21.13
C MET A 34 -22.64 11.90 -20.47
N HIS A 35 -23.01 10.82 -19.78
CA HIS A 35 -24.27 10.70 -19.06
C HIS A 35 -24.06 11.03 -17.59
N GLN A 36 -24.89 11.89 -17.04
CA GLN A 36 -24.86 12.27 -15.63
C GLN A 36 -26.09 11.71 -14.93
N VAL A 37 -25.89 10.85 -13.94
CA VAL A 37 -26.96 10.31 -13.11
C VAL A 37 -27.03 11.12 -11.82
N VAL A 38 -28.04 11.97 -11.69
CA VAL A 38 -28.19 12.91 -10.58
C VAL A 38 -29.29 12.46 -9.65
N GLY A 39 -28.96 12.27 -8.36
CA GLY A 39 -29.94 11.85 -7.36
C GLY A 39 -29.42 12.03 -5.94
N GLY A 40 -30.33 12.21 -4.98
CA GLY A 40 -30.00 12.27 -3.57
C GLY A 40 -29.40 10.96 -3.04
N THR A 41 -29.03 10.96 -1.76
CA THR A 41 -28.55 9.75 -1.09
C THR A 41 -29.67 8.69 -1.04
N GLY A 42 -29.34 7.43 -1.37
CA GLY A 42 -30.30 6.31 -1.30
C GLY A 42 -31.36 6.28 -2.42
N THR A 43 -31.15 6.98 -3.54
CA THR A 43 -32.06 6.94 -4.72
C THR A 43 -31.79 5.79 -5.70
N GLY A 44 -30.79 4.93 -5.42
CA GLY A 44 -30.41 3.81 -6.28
C GLY A 44 -29.39 4.13 -7.38
N LYS A 45 -28.60 5.21 -7.25
CA LYS A 45 -27.55 5.58 -8.22
C LYS A 45 -26.53 4.46 -8.42
N SER A 46 -25.91 4.00 -7.33
CA SER A 46 -24.90 2.94 -7.36
C SER A 46 -25.47 1.64 -7.94
N SER A 47 -26.70 1.27 -7.57
CA SER A 47 -27.39 0.10 -8.15
C SER A 47 -27.59 0.23 -9.67
N LEU A 48 -27.95 1.43 -10.17
CA LEU A 48 -28.08 1.69 -11.60
C LEU A 48 -26.73 1.61 -12.32
N LEU A 49 -25.67 2.23 -11.78
CA LEU A 49 -24.33 2.19 -12.36
C LEU A 49 -23.76 0.77 -12.36
N PHE A 50 -24.00 0.02 -11.30
CA PHE A 50 -23.62 -1.39 -11.21
C PHE A 50 -24.29 -2.24 -12.29
N GLN A 51 -25.62 -2.10 -12.44
CA GLN A 51 -26.36 -2.80 -13.50
C GLN A 51 -25.93 -2.35 -14.90
N ALA A 52 -25.59 -1.07 -15.06
CA ALA A 52 -25.03 -0.56 -16.31
C ALA A 52 -23.66 -1.20 -16.61
N SER A 53 -22.78 -1.27 -15.61
CA SER A 53 -21.46 -1.94 -15.71
C SER A 53 -21.60 -3.38 -16.16
N ARG A 54 -22.43 -4.21 -15.49
CA ARG A 54 -22.66 -5.61 -15.87
C ARG A 54 -23.15 -5.75 -17.31
N ARG A 55 -24.11 -4.91 -17.72
CA ARG A 55 -24.71 -4.98 -19.05
C ARG A 55 -23.75 -4.52 -20.15
N LEU A 56 -22.90 -3.53 -19.87
CA LEU A 56 -21.83 -3.08 -20.78
C LEU A 56 -20.74 -4.16 -20.91
N ALA A 57 -20.30 -4.75 -19.79
CA ALA A 57 -19.35 -5.85 -19.79
C ALA A 57 -19.89 -7.08 -20.55
N ALA A 58 -21.15 -7.46 -20.31
CA ALA A 58 -21.82 -8.54 -21.04
C ALA A 58 -21.99 -8.25 -22.54
N SER A 59 -22.00 -6.97 -22.93
CA SER A 59 -21.97 -6.53 -24.34
C SER A 59 -20.55 -6.54 -24.93
N GLY A 60 -19.55 -7.00 -24.17
CA GLY A 60 -18.17 -7.13 -24.58
C GLY A 60 -17.40 -5.81 -24.53
N LEU A 61 -17.72 -4.88 -23.62
CA LEU A 61 -16.90 -3.69 -23.36
C LEU A 61 -15.93 -3.96 -22.20
N ALA A 62 -14.72 -3.41 -22.29
CA ALA A 62 -13.89 -3.25 -21.11
C ALA A 62 -14.52 -2.16 -20.22
N VAL A 63 -14.64 -2.37 -18.92
CA VAL A 63 -15.30 -1.45 -18.01
C VAL A 63 -14.34 -1.02 -16.91
N GLY A 64 -14.07 0.28 -16.80
CA GLY A 64 -13.42 0.87 -15.62
C GLY A 64 -14.46 1.49 -14.70
N TYR A 65 -14.54 1.05 -13.46
CA TYR A 65 -15.50 1.50 -12.44
C TYR A 65 -14.79 2.25 -11.29
N ILE A 66 -14.89 3.56 -11.30
CA ILE A 66 -14.22 4.42 -10.33
C ILE A 66 -15.20 4.77 -9.22
N SER A 67 -14.99 4.24 -8.03
CA SER A 67 -15.67 4.72 -6.82
C SER A 67 -14.93 5.91 -6.23
N ALA A 68 -15.49 7.12 -6.36
CA ALA A 68 -14.85 8.32 -5.82
C ALA A 68 -14.74 8.31 -4.29
N SER A 69 -15.53 7.49 -3.58
CA SER A 69 -15.34 7.26 -2.15
C SER A 69 -14.07 6.48 -1.83
N ARG A 70 -13.60 5.58 -2.71
CA ARG A 70 -12.29 4.90 -2.55
C ARG A 70 -11.14 5.90 -2.68
N ILE A 71 -11.30 6.95 -3.50
CA ILE A 71 -10.32 8.03 -3.66
C ILE A 71 -10.34 8.95 -2.43
N ALA A 72 -11.52 9.43 -2.03
CA ALA A 72 -11.67 10.37 -0.92
C ALA A 72 -11.45 9.73 0.47
N ALA A 73 -11.56 8.41 0.61
CA ALA A 73 -11.27 7.70 1.86
C ALA A 73 -9.77 7.66 2.20
N VAL A 74 -8.90 7.90 1.22
CA VAL A 74 -7.44 7.81 1.38
C VAL A 74 -6.85 9.11 1.97
N ALA A 75 -7.53 10.25 1.90
CA ALA A 75 -7.10 11.46 2.62
C ALA A 75 -8.24 12.47 2.81
N ALA A 76 -8.26 13.17 3.96
CA ALA A 76 -9.06 14.38 4.09
C ALA A 76 -8.43 15.49 3.23
N ALA A 77 -9.25 16.30 2.56
CA ALA A 77 -8.76 17.45 1.80
C ALA A 77 -7.94 18.37 2.73
N PRO A 78 -6.66 18.70 2.43
CA PRO A 78 -5.87 19.49 3.35
C PRO A 78 -6.27 20.97 3.30
N ALA A 79 -6.33 21.60 4.47
CA ALA A 79 -5.95 23.00 4.58
C ALA A 79 -4.40 23.04 4.60
N GLY A 80 -3.76 23.58 3.56
CA GLY A 80 -2.31 23.49 3.44
C GLY A 80 -1.71 24.41 2.38
N THR A 81 -0.39 24.33 2.22
CA THR A 81 0.34 25.03 1.15
C THR A 81 -0.05 24.47 -0.22
N PRO A 82 0.13 25.25 -1.32
CA PRO A 82 -0.17 24.76 -2.67
C PRO A 82 0.57 23.46 -3.05
N ASP A 83 1.77 23.24 -2.51
CA ASP A 83 2.55 22.02 -2.75
C ASP A 83 1.95 20.80 -2.05
N ALA A 84 1.51 20.96 -0.78
CA ALA A 84 0.81 19.90 -0.06
C ALA A 84 -0.49 19.50 -0.76
N GLN A 85 -1.27 20.48 -1.22
CA GLN A 85 -2.48 20.23 -1.99
C GLN A 85 -2.19 19.51 -3.32
N ALA A 86 -1.09 19.85 -3.98
CA ALA A 86 -0.68 19.20 -5.22
C ALA A 86 -0.18 17.76 -4.99
N ARG A 87 0.49 17.47 -3.87
CA ARG A 87 0.85 16.10 -3.46
C ARG A 87 -0.39 15.25 -3.18
N THR A 88 -1.32 15.74 -2.35
CA THR A 88 -2.59 15.03 -2.11
C THR A 88 -3.36 14.78 -3.40
N THR A 89 -3.39 15.77 -4.31
CA THR A 89 -4.00 15.59 -5.64
C THR A 89 -3.32 14.47 -6.42
N LEU A 90 -1.97 14.45 -6.43
CA LEU A 90 -1.20 13.42 -7.10
C LEU A 90 -1.54 12.03 -6.54
N ASP A 91 -1.65 11.90 -5.22
CA ASP A 91 -1.97 10.64 -4.54
C ASP A 91 -3.37 10.16 -4.92
N TRP A 92 -4.34 11.06 -4.92
CA TRP A 92 -5.70 10.74 -5.35
C TRP A 92 -5.76 10.33 -6.82
N CYS A 93 -4.96 10.96 -7.69
CA CYS A 93 -4.84 10.56 -9.09
C CYS A 93 -4.17 9.19 -9.23
N ARG A 94 -3.14 8.88 -8.42
CA ARG A 94 -2.50 7.56 -8.36
C ARG A 94 -3.50 6.48 -7.93
N THR A 95 -4.28 6.72 -6.87
CA THR A 95 -5.34 5.81 -6.43
C THR A 95 -6.38 5.60 -7.53
N ALA A 96 -6.86 6.67 -8.17
CA ALA A 96 -7.80 6.55 -9.28
C ALA A 96 -7.24 5.70 -10.43
N ALA A 97 -5.98 5.91 -10.80
CA ALA A 97 -5.29 5.14 -11.84
C ALA A 97 -5.18 3.65 -11.46
N ARG A 98 -4.83 3.32 -10.22
CA ARG A 98 -4.78 1.93 -9.73
C ARG A 98 -6.14 1.24 -9.79
N LEU A 99 -7.22 1.93 -9.40
CA LEU A 99 -8.58 1.38 -9.48
C LEU A 99 -8.98 1.05 -10.92
N ILE A 100 -8.67 1.96 -11.85
CA ILE A 100 -8.89 1.72 -13.28
C ILE A 100 -8.11 0.49 -13.76
N ALA A 101 -6.83 0.38 -13.39
CA ALA A 101 -6.00 -0.74 -13.80
C ALA A 101 -6.52 -2.09 -13.26
N ALA A 102 -6.93 -2.14 -11.99
CA ALA A 102 -7.48 -3.34 -11.37
C ALA A 102 -8.77 -3.82 -12.07
N ASP A 103 -9.69 -2.91 -12.38
CA ASP A 103 -10.92 -3.26 -13.11
C ASP A 103 -10.64 -3.75 -14.54
N LEU A 104 -9.64 -3.18 -15.21
CA LEU A 104 -9.21 -3.63 -16.53
C LEU A 104 -8.56 -5.01 -16.48
N ASP A 105 -7.71 -5.28 -15.49
CA ASP A 105 -7.07 -6.57 -15.27
C ASP A 105 -8.11 -7.69 -15.03
N GLY A 106 -9.14 -7.40 -14.23
CA GLY A 106 -10.25 -8.31 -13.97
C GLY A 106 -11.24 -8.47 -15.13
N ALA A 107 -11.14 -7.68 -16.19
CA ALA A 107 -12.10 -7.72 -17.30
C ALA A 107 -11.93 -9.00 -18.15
N HIS A 108 -13.03 -9.75 -18.33
CA HIS A 108 -13.06 -10.93 -19.19
C HIS A 108 -13.62 -10.60 -20.58
N MET A 109 -12.77 -10.70 -21.60
CA MET A 109 -13.10 -10.47 -23.00
C MET A 109 -13.15 -11.79 -23.76
N PHE A 110 -14.19 -11.98 -24.59
CA PHE A 110 -14.32 -13.18 -25.43
C PHE A 110 -13.28 -13.24 -26.57
N ASP A 111 -12.68 -12.10 -26.95
CA ASP A 111 -11.63 -12.01 -27.95
C ASP A 111 -10.25 -11.95 -27.29
N ALA A 112 -9.38 -12.92 -27.61
CA ALA A 112 -8.05 -13.03 -27.03
C ALA A 112 -7.10 -11.88 -27.42
N ALA A 113 -7.28 -11.27 -28.60
CA ALA A 113 -6.47 -10.11 -28.98
C ALA A 113 -6.84 -8.88 -28.13
N ARG A 114 -8.14 -8.70 -27.89
CA ARG A 114 -8.65 -7.64 -27.03
C ARG A 114 -8.35 -7.86 -25.55
N GLN A 115 -8.44 -9.10 -25.05
CA GLN A 115 -8.01 -9.43 -23.69
C GLN A 115 -6.56 -8.97 -23.46
N ARG A 116 -5.66 -9.28 -24.39
CA ARG A 116 -4.26 -8.83 -24.32
C ARG A 116 -4.15 -7.31 -24.33
N SER A 117 -4.88 -6.62 -25.22
CA SER A 117 -4.84 -5.15 -25.27
C SER A 117 -5.33 -4.49 -23.98
N VAL A 118 -6.34 -5.06 -23.33
CA VAL A 118 -6.88 -4.57 -22.04
C VAL A 118 -5.87 -4.82 -20.92
N GLN A 119 -5.28 -6.02 -20.87
CA GLN A 119 -4.20 -6.35 -19.95
C GLN A 119 -2.98 -5.42 -20.11
N ASP A 120 -2.57 -5.17 -21.36
CA ASP A 120 -1.45 -4.28 -21.67
C ASP A 120 -1.76 -2.83 -21.28
N ALA A 121 -3.02 -2.42 -21.27
CA ALA A 121 -3.43 -1.11 -20.77
C ALA A 121 -3.38 -1.05 -19.24
N ALA A 122 -3.87 -2.08 -18.55
CA ALA A 122 -3.78 -2.19 -17.09
C ALA A 122 -2.31 -2.11 -16.63
N ASN A 123 -1.43 -2.92 -17.23
CA ASN A 123 0.00 -2.94 -16.91
C ASN A 123 0.66 -1.57 -17.15
N ARG A 124 0.37 -0.92 -18.28
CA ARG A 124 0.90 0.43 -18.57
C ARG A 124 0.45 1.50 -17.58
N ILE A 125 -0.79 1.41 -17.09
CA ILE A 125 -1.29 2.33 -16.06
C ILE A 125 -0.53 2.11 -14.75
N ILE A 126 -0.31 0.86 -14.34
CA ILE A 126 0.49 0.55 -13.14
C ILE A 126 1.94 1.04 -13.30
N ASP A 127 2.57 0.79 -14.44
CA ASP A 127 3.92 1.27 -14.75
C ASP A 127 4.01 2.81 -14.67
N ALA A 128 2.99 3.51 -15.15
CA ALA A 128 2.92 4.97 -15.09
C ALA A 128 2.77 5.47 -13.66
N VAL A 129 1.93 4.83 -12.84
CA VAL A 129 1.82 5.11 -11.40
C VAL A 129 3.19 4.96 -10.76
N TRP A 130 3.85 3.82 -10.91
CA TRP A 130 5.17 3.57 -10.30
C TRP A 130 6.25 4.53 -10.80
N ARG A 131 6.26 4.90 -12.09
CA ARG A 131 7.19 5.90 -12.61
C ARG A 131 6.99 7.25 -11.93
N VAL A 132 5.73 7.67 -11.80
CA VAL A 132 5.37 8.93 -11.15
C VAL A 132 5.70 8.92 -9.65
N GLU A 133 5.50 7.79 -8.98
CA GLU A 133 5.93 7.59 -7.58
C GLU A 133 7.43 7.76 -7.42
N ARG A 134 8.21 7.09 -8.26
CA ARG A 134 9.66 7.24 -8.30
C ARG A 134 10.07 8.70 -8.50
N MET A 135 9.51 9.39 -9.49
CA MET A 135 9.84 10.79 -9.75
C MET A 135 9.39 11.77 -8.65
N SER A 136 8.41 11.38 -7.82
CA SER A 136 7.93 12.19 -6.69
C SER A 136 8.79 12.04 -5.43
N ASP A 137 9.61 10.99 -5.34
CA ASP A 137 10.42 10.71 -4.17
C ASP A 137 11.84 11.32 -4.30
N PRO A 138 12.27 12.15 -3.34
CA PRO A 138 13.64 12.69 -3.28
C PRO A 138 14.73 11.62 -3.41
N LYS A 139 14.50 10.39 -2.94
CA LYS A 139 15.45 9.27 -2.99
C LYS A 139 15.82 8.86 -4.42
N HIS A 140 14.99 9.18 -5.42
CA HIS A 140 15.21 8.85 -6.83
C HIS A 140 15.86 9.97 -7.63
N CYS A 141 15.81 11.22 -7.16
CA CYS A 141 16.33 12.38 -7.91
C CYS A 141 17.86 12.38 -8.03
N GLY A 142 18.57 11.52 -7.28
CA GLY A 142 20.03 11.37 -7.36
C GLY A 142 20.52 10.09 -8.07
N ALA A 143 19.69 9.07 -8.28
CA ALA A 143 20.16 7.72 -8.62
C ALA A 143 20.67 7.54 -10.06
N ASP A 144 20.35 8.45 -10.99
CA ASP A 144 20.83 8.39 -12.37
C ASP A 144 22.27 8.94 -12.50
N GLY A 145 23.24 8.09 -12.17
CA GLY A 145 24.65 8.32 -12.44
C GLY A 145 24.95 8.57 -13.93
N PRO A 146 26.15 9.07 -14.27
CA PRO A 146 26.52 9.42 -15.64
C PRO A 146 26.87 8.17 -16.47
N GLY A 147 25.90 7.31 -16.72
CA GLY A 147 26.00 6.23 -17.70
C GLY A 147 25.86 6.75 -19.13
N PRO A 148 26.46 6.10 -20.15
CA PRO A 148 26.34 6.51 -21.56
C PRO A 148 24.91 6.49 -22.12
N ASP A 149 23.96 5.82 -21.47
CA ASP A 149 22.53 5.85 -21.80
C ASP A 149 21.77 7.03 -21.12
N ALA A 150 22.43 7.83 -20.27
CA ALA A 150 21.83 8.98 -19.56
C ALA A 150 21.48 10.18 -20.47
N ARG A 151 21.68 10.09 -21.79
CA ARG A 151 21.20 11.13 -22.72
C ARG A 151 19.69 11.12 -22.92
N VAL A 152 18.99 10.06 -22.48
CA VAL A 152 17.52 10.00 -22.48
C VAL A 152 16.92 10.28 -21.10
N GLY A 153 17.61 9.99 -19.98
CA GLY A 153 17.05 10.12 -18.62
C GLY A 153 17.37 11.39 -17.83
N ARG A 154 18.35 12.21 -18.23
CA ARG A 154 18.76 13.40 -17.45
C ARG A 154 17.71 14.54 -17.39
N GLN A 155 16.64 14.45 -18.18
CA GLN A 155 15.51 15.38 -18.12
C GLN A 155 14.47 14.98 -17.06
N ASP A 156 14.49 13.75 -16.56
CA ASP A 156 13.48 13.21 -15.64
C ASP A 156 13.89 13.32 -14.16
N ALA A 157 15.17 13.56 -13.86
CA ALA A 157 15.75 13.54 -12.51
C ALA A 157 15.85 14.94 -11.82
N VAL A 158 14.98 15.88 -12.19
CA VAL A 158 14.68 17.03 -11.30
C VAL A 158 13.43 16.65 -10.56
N ALA A 159 13.41 16.73 -9.22
CA ALA A 159 12.20 16.52 -8.40
C ALA A 159 11.00 17.19 -9.08
N ALA A 160 10.21 16.39 -9.76
CA ALA A 160 9.22 16.90 -10.67
C ALA A 160 8.14 17.52 -9.79
N ARG A 161 7.77 18.77 -10.09
CA ARG A 161 6.73 19.43 -9.31
C ARG A 161 5.49 18.53 -9.36
N PRO A 162 4.75 18.33 -8.24
CA PRO A 162 3.61 17.43 -8.23
C PRO A 162 2.61 17.70 -9.37
N GLY A 163 2.45 18.97 -9.78
CA GLY A 163 1.63 19.35 -10.95
C GLY A 163 2.11 18.79 -12.30
N ASP A 164 3.43 18.67 -12.51
CA ASP A 164 4.00 18.08 -13.72
C ASP A 164 3.81 16.55 -13.71
N LEU A 165 3.92 15.94 -12.54
CA LEU A 165 3.65 14.51 -12.33
C LEU A 165 2.19 14.12 -12.51
N ILE A 166 1.26 14.96 -12.04
CA ILE A 166 -0.18 14.79 -12.29
C ILE A 166 -0.46 14.76 -13.79
N ARG A 167 0.19 15.65 -14.56
CA ARG A 167 0.06 15.72 -16.02
C ARG A 167 0.67 14.51 -16.72
N LEU A 168 1.85 14.08 -16.29
CA LEU A 168 2.48 12.86 -16.82
C LEU A 168 1.58 11.64 -16.59
N LEU A 169 1.09 11.45 -15.35
CA LEU A 169 0.17 10.36 -15.02
C LEU A 169 -1.10 10.44 -15.87
N PHE A 170 -1.66 11.64 -16.02
CA PHE A 170 -2.84 11.87 -16.85
C PHE A 170 -2.63 11.42 -18.30
N ASP A 171 -1.53 11.84 -18.92
CA ASP A 171 -1.24 11.56 -20.33
C ASP A 171 -1.03 10.05 -20.55
N GLU A 172 -0.31 9.38 -19.66
CA GLU A 172 -0.06 7.93 -19.73
C GLU A 172 -1.35 7.11 -19.50
N VAL A 173 -2.15 7.46 -18.48
CA VAL A 173 -3.45 6.79 -18.23
C VAL A 173 -4.39 6.98 -19.41
N ARG A 174 -4.47 8.20 -19.95
CA ARG A 174 -5.25 8.48 -21.16
C ARG A 174 -4.79 7.61 -22.33
N ASP A 175 -3.49 7.54 -22.60
CA ASP A 175 -2.96 6.82 -23.76
C ASP A 175 -3.17 5.30 -23.64
N ALA A 176 -3.03 4.76 -22.44
CA ALA A 176 -3.37 3.37 -22.16
C ALA A 176 -4.87 3.09 -22.43
N LEU A 177 -5.76 3.94 -21.92
CA LEU A 177 -7.21 3.80 -22.10
C LEU A 177 -7.67 4.04 -23.55
N ALA A 178 -7.04 4.97 -24.27
CA ALA A 178 -7.29 5.21 -25.68
C ALA A 178 -6.96 3.98 -26.54
N GLY A 179 -5.97 3.17 -26.13
CA GLY A 179 -5.70 1.87 -26.73
C GLY A 179 -6.86 0.88 -26.62
N CYS A 180 -7.67 1.00 -25.56
CA CYS A 180 -8.88 0.19 -25.35
C CYS A 180 -10.13 0.73 -26.06
N GLU A 181 -10.11 1.98 -26.54
CA GLU A 181 -11.24 2.60 -27.24
C GLU A 181 -11.50 2.03 -28.64
N ALA A 182 -10.56 1.24 -29.20
CA ALA A 182 -10.64 0.72 -30.55
C ALA A 182 -12.02 0.08 -30.83
N PRO A 183 -12.80 0.62 -31.78
CA PRO A 183 -14.20 0.24 -31.94
C PRO A 183 -14.35 -1.20 -32.42
N THR A 184 -15.27 -1.94 -31.81
CA THR A 184 -15.74 -3.23 -32.31
C THR A 184 -17.00 -3.01 -33.15
N GLY A 185 -16.82 -2.76 -34.45
CA GLY A 185 -17.93 -2.41 -35.33
C GLY A 185 -18.51 -1.03 -35.00
N ASP A 186 -19.83 -0.93 -34.81
CA ASP A 186 -20.56 0.32 -34.49
C ASP A 186 -20.61 0.63 -32.97
N HIS A 187 -19.89 -0.11 -32.12
CA HIS A 187 -19.94 0.00 -30.66
C HIS A 187 -18.60 0.43 -30.04
N ALA A 188 -18.68 1.18 -28.95
CA ALA A 188 -17.54 1.61 -28.14
C ALA A 188 -16.73 0.42 -27.62
N GLY A 189 -15.40 0.56 -27.56
CA GLY A 189 -14.50 -0.46 -27.01
C GLY A 189 -14.38 -0.44 -25.48
N LEU A 190 -14.75 0.68 -24.85
CA LEU A 190 -14.49 0.99 -23.44
C LEU A 190 -15.70 1.68 -22.81
N ALA A 191 -15.95 1.39 -21.53
CA ALA A 191 -16.84 2.16 -20.67
C ALA A 191 -16.09 2.63 -19.42
N VAL A 192 -16.28 3.89 -19.03
CA VAL A 192 -15.75 4.45 -17.78
C VAL A 192 -16.91 5.00 -16.97
N LEU A 193 -17.12 4.43 -15.79
CA LEU A 193 -18.20 4.79 -14.87
C LEU A 193 -17.58 5.39 -13.61
N ILE A 194 -18.07 6.53 -13.16
CA ILE A 194 -17.66 7.16 -11.91
C ILE A 194 -18.87 7.20 -10.96
N ASP A 195 -18.78 6.53 -9.82
CA ASP A 195 -19.78 6.59 -8.75
C ASP A 195 -19.37 7.57 -7.64
N GLU A 196 -20.37 8.10 -6.94
CA GLU A 196 -20.21 9.03 -5.80
C GLU A 196 -19.31 10.25 -6.09
N PHE A 197 -19.36 10.81 -7.31
CA PHE A 197 -18.49 11.91 -7.73
C PHE A 197 -18.56 13.14 -6.81
N ASP A 198 -19.67 13.32 -6.08
CA ASP A 198 -19.82 14.34 -5.03
C ASP A 198 -18.75 14.28 -3.92
N ARG A 199 -18.04 13.15 -3.78
CA ARG A 199 -16.94 12.97 -2.83
C ARG A 199 -15.64 13.67 -3.23
N VAL A 200 -15.44 13.88 -4.52
CA VAL A 200 -14.25 14.56 -5.08
C VAL A 200 -14.60 15.90 -5.73
N GLU A 201 -15.88 16.26 -5.78
CA GLU A 201 -16.36 17.48 -6.41
C GLU A 201 -15.71 18.74 -5.82
N GLY A 202 -15.24 19.64 -6.70
CA GLY A 202 -14.52 20.85 -6.31
C GLY A 202 -13.05 20.66 -5.96
N THR A 203 -12.50 19.45 -6.17
CA THR A 203 -11.06 19.17 -6.01
C THR A 203 -10.36 19.06 -7.36
N PRO A 204 -9.04 19.27 -7.44
CA PRO A 204 -8.27 19.07 -8.67
C PRO A 204 -8.38 17.64 -9.24
N THR A 205 -8.60 16.64 -8.40
CA THR A 205 -8.84 15.25 -8.84
C THR A 205 -10.18 15.10 -9.57
N ALA A 206 -11.23 15.84 -9.18
CA ALA A 206 -12.46 15.87 -9.95
C ALA A 206 -12.23 16.43 -11.36
N GLU A 207 -11.44 17.50 -11.48
CA GLU A 207 -11.05 18.06 -12.79
C GLU A 207 -10.26 17.03 -13.62
N TRP A 208 -9.29 16.36 -13.00
CA TRP A 208 -8.50 15.29 -13.63
C TRP A 208 -9.38 14.15 -14.18
N LEU A 209 -10.35 13.67 -13.38
CA LEU A 209 -11.28 12.61 -13.79
C LEU A 209 -12.20 13.06 -14.93
N LEU A 210 -12.74 14.28 -14.85
CA LEU A 210 -13.60 14.82 -15.91
C LEU A 210 -12.84 15.05 -17.21
N ASP A 211 -11.62 15.59 -17.13
CA ASP A 211 -10.74 15.78 -18.29
C ASP A 211 -10.39 14.43 -18.95
N LEU A 212 -10.20 13.38 -18.15
CA LEU A 212 -9.96 12.02 -18.65
C LEU A 212 -11.17 11.54 -19.46
N LEU A 213 -12.39 11.70 -18.94
CA LEU A 213 -13.62 11.36 -19.66
C LEU A 213 -13.82 12.19 -20.93
N VAL A 214 -13.46 13.48 -20.91
CA VAL A 214 -13.57 14.35 -22.10
C VAL A 214 -12.63 13.87 -23.21
N ARG A 215 -11.43 13.40 -22.85
CA ARG A 215 -10.40 12.92 -23.79
C ARG A 215 -10.56 11.47 -24.23
N LEU A 216 -11.58 10.77 -23.74
CA LEU A 216 -11.99 9.43 -24.20
C LEU A 216 -13.35 9.52 -24.93
N PRO A 217 -13.42 10.21 -26.09
CA PRO A 217 -14.69 10.53 -26.74
C PRO A 217 -15.41 9.32 -27.35
N SER A 218 -14.71 8.19 -27.53
CA SER A 218 -15.25 6.97 -28.14
C SER A 218 -15.79 5.98 -27.10
N SER A 219 -15.62 6.29 -25.81
CA SER A 219 -16.07 5.48 -24.68
C SER A 219 -17.50 5.82 -24.21
N VAL A 220 -18.15 4.85 -23.55
CA VAL A 220 -19.37 5.08 -22.77
C VAL A 220 -18.97 5.72 -21.43
N ARG A 221 -19.51 6.89 -21.12
CA ARG A 221 -19.08 7.70 -19.96
C ARG A 221 -20.26 8.00 -19.07
N ILE A 222 -20.24 7.51 -17.84
CA ILE A 222 -21.34 7.68 -16.88
C ILE A 222 -20.79 8.24 -15.57
N VAL A 223 -21.36 9.34 -15.07
CA VAL A 223 -20.97 9.97 -13.80
C VAL A 223 -22.20 10.05 -12.90
N ALA A 224 -22.16 9.42 -11.73
CA ALA A 224 -23.18 9.55 -10.70
C ALA A 224 -22.79 10.60 -9.66
N ARG A 225 -23.71 11.53 -9.39
CA ARG A 225 -23.47 12.66 -8.46
C ARG A 225 -24.73 13.05 -7.68
N ARG A 226 -24.55 13.87 -6.65
CA ARG A 226 -25.66 14.53 -5.93
C ARG A 226 -26.13 15.78 -6.67
N PRO A 227 -27.37 16.25 -6.42
CA PRO A 227 -27.81 17.56 -6.89
C PRO A 227 -26.98 18.67 -6.23
N GLY A 228 -26.63 19.73 -6.99
CA GLY A 228 -25.77 20.84 -6.53
C GLY A 228 -24.35 20.76 -7.12
N GLY A 229 -23.54 21.81 -6.98
CA GLY A 229 -22.14 21.83 -7.45
C GLY A 229 -21.91 21.92 -8.98
N PRO A 230 -20.64 22.04 -9.42
CA PRO A 230 -20.28 22.14 -10.84
C PRO A 230 -20.86 20.98 -11.65
N THR A 231 -21.56 21.32 -12.74
CA THR A 231 -22.19 20.33 -13.60
C THR A 231 -21.27 20.05 -14.79
N PRO A 232 -20.69 18.84 -14.91
CA PRO A 232 -19.88 18.53 -16.06
C PRO A 232 -20.73 18.53 -17.35
N GLU A 233 -20.16 18.73 -18.53
CA GLU A 233 -20.96 18.85 -19.77
C GLU A 233 -21.53 17.49 -20.22
N GLY A 234 -22.86 17.35 -20.37
CA GLY A 234 -23.44 16.09 -20.80
C GLY A 234 -24.97 16.01 -20.71
N VAL A 235 -25.50 14.80 -20.89
CA VAL A 235 -26.94 14.52 -20.71
C VAL A 235 -27.22 14.24 -19.25
N VAL A 236 -28.09 15.04 -18.66
CA VAL A 236 -28.46 14.92 -17.24
C VAL A 236 -29.71 14.07 -17.07
N HIS A 237 -29.58 13.01 -16.27
CA HIS A 237 -30.61 12.06 -15.89
C HIS A 237 -30.92 12.23 -14.41
N HIS A 238 -32.01 12.91 -14.09
CA HIS A 238 -32.47 13.00 -12.71
C HIS A 238 -33.17 11.70 -12.31
N LEU A 239 -32.80 11.14 -11.15
CA LEU A 239 -33.46 9.98 -10.57
C LEU A 239 -34.58 10.42 -9.63
N PRO A 240 -35.86 10.46 -10.08
CA PRO A 240 -36.98 10.75 -9.20
C PRO A 240 -37.18 9.62 -8.19
N PRO A 241 -37.87 9.83 -7.06
CA PRO A 241 -38.32 8.73 -6.22
C PRO A 241 -39.10 7.66 -7.03
N LEU A 242 -39.07 6.41 -6.56
CA LEU A 242 -39.81 5.30 -7.13
C LEU A 242 -41.31 5.59 -7.15
N SER A 243 -41.95 5.35 -8.28
CA SER A 243 -43.40 5.49 -8.39
C SER A 243 -44.10 4.42 -7.57
N ARG A 244 -45.41 4.60 -7.32
CA ARG A 244 -46.23 3.55 -6.69
C ARG A 244 -46.18 2.23 -7.45
N SER A 245 -46.09 2.29 -8.78
CA SER A 245 -45.94 1.12 -9.65
C SER A 245 -44.62 0.40 -9.36
N ASP A 246 -43.53 1.15 -9.26
CA ASP A 246 -42.19 0.58 -9.01
C ASP A 246 -42.11 -0.02 -7.61
N VAL A 247 -42.65 0.66 -6.59
CA VAL A 247 -42.76 0.12 -5.22
C VAL A 247 -43.57 -1.18 -5.23
N ALA A 248 -44.68 -1.23 -5.97
CA ALA A 248 -45.47 -2.45 -6.10
C ALA A 248 -44.69 -3.59 -6.76
N SER A 249 -43.94 -3.31 -7.83
CA SER A 249 -43.07 -4.30 -8.49
C SER A 249 -41.99 -4.81 -7.55
N TYR A 250 -41.30 -3.91 -6.84
CA TYR A 250 -40.29 -4.26 -5.83
C TYR A 250 -40.87 -5.18 -4.75
N GLN A 251 -42.01 -4.78 -4.16
CA GLN A 251 -42.63 -5.53 -3.07
C GLN A 251 -43.23 -6.86 -3.53
N ARG A 252 -43.76 -6.98 -4.75
CA ARG A 252 -44.21 -8.29 -5.29
C ARG A 252 -43.06 -9.28 -5.41
N VAL A 253 -41.89 -8.81 -5.84
CA VAL A 253 -40.70 -9.67 -5.93
C VAL A 253 -40.19 -10.04 -4.53
N ARG A 254 -40.19 -9.09 -3.59
CA ARG A 254 -39.64 -9.30 -2.25
C ARG A 254 -40.59 -10.04 -1.29
N LEU A 255 -41.90 -9.88 -1.47
CA LEU A 255 -42.97 -10.38 -0.62
C LEU A 255 -44.01 -11.16 -1.44
N PRO A 256 -43.64 -12.26 -2.11
CA PRO A 256 -44.54 -12.98 -3.02
C PRO A 256 -45.78 -13.58 -2.33
N SER A 257 -45.76 -13.70 -1.00
CA SER A 257 -46.80 -14.37 -0.19
C SER A 257 -47.62 -13.43 0.71
N SER A 258 -47.50 -12.10 0.57
CA SER A 258 -48.25 -11.15 1.42
C SER A 258 -49.74 -11.05 1.01
N GLY A 259 -50.64 -11.15 2.00
CA GLY A 259 -52.09 -11.21 1.80
C GLY A 259 -52.78 -9.86 1.56
N ASP A 260 -52.16 -8.74 1.96
CA ASP A 260 -52.69 -7.37 1.82
C ASP A 260 -51.64 -6.41 1.23
N LEU A 261 -51.04 -6.83 0.11
CA LEU A 261 -49.94 -6.12 -0.54
C LEU A 261 -50.34 -4.70 -0.96
N ASP A 262 -51.59 -4.46 -1.39
CA ASP A 262 -52.05 -3.14 -1.82
C ASP A 262 -52.08 -2.11 -0.69
N ARG A 263 -52.47 -2.53 0.51
CA ARG A 263 -52.39 -1.69 1.72
C ARG A 263 -50.95 -1.41 2.09
N LEU A 264 -50.08 -2.42 2.05
CA LEU A 264 -48.66 -2.26 2.33
C LEU A 264 -48.02 -1.27 1.36
N ILE A 265 -48.23 -1.43 0.04
CA ILE A 265 -47.73 -0.52 -0.99
C ILE A 265 -48.16 0.91 -0.69
N ALA A 266 -49.42 1.13 -0.34
CA ALA A 266 -49.93 2.46 -0.01
C ALA A 266 -49.22 3.06 1.23
N GLN A 267 -49.03 2.27 2.28
CA GLN A 267 -48.32 2.70 3.50
C GLN A 267 -46.85 2.97 3.23
N THR A 268 -46.17 2.10 2.47
CA THR A 268 -44.76 2.27 2.10
C THR A 268 -44.58 3.54 1.28
N VAL A 269 -45.39 3.78 0.25
CA VAL A 269 -45.31 5.01 -0.56
C VAL A 269 -45.56 6.25 0.29
N GLU A 270 -46.54 6.22 1.19
CA GLU A 270 -46.84 7.36 2.08
C GLU A 270 -45.66 7.70 3.00
N VAL A 271 -45.07 6.70 3.65
CA VAL A 271 -44.01 6.89 4.64
C VAL A 271 -42.66 7.19 4.01
N THR A 272 -42.34 6.51 2.90
CA THR A 272 -41.02 6.58 2.25
C THR A 272 -40.95 7.59 1.12
N GLN A 273 -42.12 8.01 0.61
CA GLN A 273 -42.28 8.83 -0.59
C GLN A 273 -41.57 8.27 -1.82
N GLY A 274 -41.36 6.96 -1.86
CA GLY A 274 -40.68 6.28 -2.97
C GLY A 274 -39.16 6.38 -2.94
N HIS A 275 -38.52 6.90 -1.89
CA HIS A 275 -37.06 6.86 -1.80
C HIS A 275 -36.58 5.39 -1.75
N ALA A 276 -35.78 4.96 -2.74
CA ALA A 276 -35.48 3.55 -2.96
C ALA A 276 -34.93 2.83 -1.72
N LEU A 277 -33.93 3.42 -1.02
CA LEU A 277 -33.39 2.85 0.22
C LEU A 277 -34.46 2.74 1.32
N ALA A 278 -35.31 3.76 1.47
CA ALA A 278 -36.40 3.77 2.45
C ALA A 278 -37.48 2.73 2.12
N VAL A 279 -37.81 2.57 0.83
CA VAL A 279 -38.72 1.53 0.33
C VAL A 279 -38.16 0.14 0.65
N GLY A 280 -36.87 -0.08 0.39
CA GLY A 280 -36.16 -1.32 0.73
C GLY A 280 -36.28 -1.64 2.22
N ILE A 281 -35.86 -0.69 3.07
CA ILE A 281 -35.94 -0.80 4.53
C ILE A 281 -37.38 -1.12 5.00
N ALA A 282 -38.37 -0.36 4.54
CA ALA A 282 -39.77 -0.57 4.94
C ALA A 282 -40.30 -1.95 4.52
N THR A 283 -39.87 -2.43 3.35
CA THR A 283 -40.23 -3.74 2.81
C THR A 283 -39.57 -4.86 3.61
N ASP A 284 -38.30 -4.73 3.98
CA ASP A 284 -37.60 -5.74 4.79
C ASP A 284 -38.16 -5.83 6.21
N LEU A 285 -38.52 -4.69 6.80
CA LEU A 285 -39.20 -4.66 8.09
C LEU A 285 -40.55 -5.38 8.03
N HIS A 286 -41.34 -5.14 6.98
CA HIS A 286 -42.59 -5.89 6.81
C HIS A 286 -42.33 -7.38 6.54
N ALA A 287 -41.29 -7.73 5.77
CA ALA A 287 -40.90 -9.13 5.56
C ALA A 287 -40.62 -9.85 6.88
N ALA A 288 -40.01 -9.15 7.84
CA ALA A 288 -39.63 -9.72 9.13
C ALA A 288 -40.77 -9.78 10.15
N TYR A 289 -41.67 -8.80 10.17
CA TYR A 289 -42.74 -8.70 11.18
C TYR A 289 -44.14 -9.06 10.68
N GLY A 290 -44.32 -9.21 9.37
CA GLY A 290 -45.59 -9.53 8.74
C GLY A 290 -46.66 -8.44 8.89
N ASP A 291 -47.92 -8.85 8.71
CA ASP A 291 -49.09 -7.97 8.60
C ASP A 291 -49.44 -7.20 9.89
N GLU A 292 -48.91 -7.62 11.05
CA GLU A 292 -49.11 -6.93 12.33
C GLU A 292 -48.25 -5.66 12.48
N PHE A 293 -47.26 -5.47 11.59
CA PHE A 293 -46.34 -4.35 11.62
C PHE A 293 -46.94 -3.09 11.00
N ASP A 294 -47.24 -2.09 11.82
CA ASP A 294 -47.73 -0.79 11.35
C ASP A 294 -46.57 0.17 11.04
N LEU A 295 -46.22 0.25 9.75
CA LEU A 295 -45.24 1.20 9.23
C LEU A 295 -45.54 2.65 9.65
N ARG A 296 -46.81 3.07 9.66
CA ARG A 296 -47.15 4.45 10.04
C ARG A 296 -46.84 4.71 11.50
N ARG A 297 -47.06 3.74 12.38
CA ARG A 297 -46.71 3.87 13.80
C ARG A 297 -45.19 3.87 14.01
N ALA A 298 -44.48 3.00 13.29
CA ALA A 298 -43.03 2.88 13.37
C ALA A 298 -42.32 4.16 12.91
N PHE A 299 -42.80 4.79 11.85
CA PHE A 299 -42.17 5.96 11.23
C PHE A 299 -42.86 7.31 11.55
N GLY A 300 -44.06 7.32 12.14
CA GLY A 300 -44.98 8.46 12.19
C GLY A 300 -44.90 9.40 13.40
N ALA A 301 -43.79 9.49 14.11
CA ALA A 301 -43.61 10.49 15.17
C ALA A 301 -43.02 11.85 14.69
N THR A 302 -42.56 11.96 13.44
CA THR A 302 -41.79 13.11 12.94
C THR A 302 -42.59 14.11 12.09
N GLY A 303 -43.88 13.88 11.86
CA GLY A 303 -44.73 14.65 10.94
C GLY A 303 -45.26 16.01 11.44
N LYS A 304 -44.51 16.80 12.23
CA LYS A 304 -44.92 18.16 12.62
C LYS A 304 -43.79 19.18 12.54
N THR A 305 -43.36 19.58 11.35
CA THR A 305 -42.66 20.87 11.15
C THR A 305 -42.82 21.39 9.71
N GLY A 306 -43.76 22.33 9.53
CA GLY A 306 -43.69 23.42 8.55
C GLY A 306 -43.87 23.10 7.04
N PRO A 307 -44.14 24.13 6.21
CA PRO A 307 -44.17 24.01 4.76
C PRO A 307 -42.76 23.73 4.17
N PRO A 308 -42.67 23.13 2.97
CA PRO A 308 -41.43 22.55 2.43
C PRO A 308 -40.42 23.63 2.07
N GLN A 309 -39.16 23.46 2.48
CA GLN A 309 -38.00 24.09 1.83
C GLN A 309 -37.27 23.02 1.01
N GLU A 310 -37.05 23.30 -0.27
CA GLU A 310 -36.38 22.38 -1.19
C GLU A 310 -34.96 22.07 -0.70
N GLY A 311 -34.65 20.78 -0.50
CA GLY A 311 -33.31 20.27 -0.16
C GLY A 311 -33.12 19.77 1.29
N THR A 312 -33.88 20.26 2.28
CA THR A 312 -33.75 19.87 3.70
C THR A 312 -34.66 18.69 4.11
N GLU A 313 -35.73 18.42 3.37
CA GLU A 313 -36.72 17.37 3.71
C GLU A 313 -36.20 15.93 3.59
N THR A 314 -35.39 15.59 2.57
CA THR A 314 -34.88 14.22 2.39
C THR A 314 -33.98 13.79 3.54
N SER A 315 -33.20 14.73 4.09
CA SER A 315 -32.34 14.51 5.25
C SER A 315 -33.17 14.27 6.52
N SER A 316 -34.25 15.05 6.73
CA SER A 316 -35.17 14.91 7.88
C SER A 316 -36.02 13.61 7.83
N ARG A 317 -36.28 13.06 6.64
CA ARG A 317 -37.04 11.80 6.48
C ARG A 317 -36.18 10.55 6.64
N LEU A 318 -35.00 10.53 6.02
CA LEU A 318 -33.97 9.55 6.37
C LEU A 318 -33.69 9.65 7.88
N GLU A 319 -33.85 10.84 8.47
CA GLU A 319 -33.74 11.04 9.91
C GLU A 319 -34.70 10.17 10.73
N ALA A 320 -36.00 10.30 10.41
CA ALA A 320 -37.07 9.51 10.99
C ALA A 320 -36.90 8.00 10.75
N ILE A 321 -36.47 7.62 9.55
CA ILE A 321 -36.31 6.21 9.16
C ILE A 321 -35.18 5.53 9.94
N GLY A 322 -34.03 6.20 10.11
CA GLY A 322 -32.93 5.66 10.93
C GLY A 322 -33.30 5.55 12.41
N ALA A 323 -34.05 6.51 12.97
CA ALA A 323 -34.48 6.43 14.37
C ALA A 323 -35.49 5.30 14.61
N ALA A 324 -36.38 5.04 13.64
CA ALA A 324 -37.29 3.90 13.68
C ALA A 324 -36.52 2.57 13.56
N LEU A 325 -35.54 2.50 12.66
CA LEU A 325 -34.69 1.32 12.45
C LEU A 325 -33.97 0.87 13.73
N ASP A 326 -33.46 1.80 14.54
CA ASP A 326 -32.77 1.46 15.80
C ASP A 326 -33.71 0.70 16.76
N GLY A 327 -34.93 1.19 16.94
CA GLY A 327 -35.90 0.55 17.84
C GLY A 327 -36.40 -0.78 17.32
N LEU A 328 -36.52 -0.93 16.00
CA LEU A 328 -37.03 -2.13 15.36
C LEU A 328 -35.98 -3.23 15.31
N LEU A 329 -34.72 -2.95 14.97
CA LEU A 329 -33.72 -4.01 14.92
C LEU A 329 -33.45 -4.65 16.30
N ASP A 330 -33.57 -3.88 17.38
CA ASP A 330 -33.55 -4.38 18.76
C ASP A 330 -34.78 -5.28 19.09
N ASP A 331 -35.89 -5.09 18.40
CA ASP A 331 -37.10 -5.91 18.54
C ASP A 331 -37.09 -7.13 17.59
N LEU A 332 -36.43 -7.03 16.43
CA LEU A 332 -36.39 -8.02 15.36
C LEU A 332 -35.50 -9.21 15.71
N TRP A 333 -34.46 -8.96 16.51
CA TRP A 333 -33.51 -9.98 16.91
C TRP A 333 -33.40 -10.06 18.43
N ARG A 334 -34.03 -11.08 19.01
CA ARG A 334 -33.98 -11.39 20.45
C ARG A 334 -33.74 -12.90 20.68
N PRO A 335 -32.49 -13.35 20.62
CA PRO A 335 -32.14 -14.73 20.95
C PRO A 335 -32.55 -15.09 22.38
N ALA A 336 -32.92 -16.36 22.59
CA ALA A 336 -33.38 -16.87 23.88
C ALA A 336 -32.32 -16.81 24.99
N SER A 337 -31.03 -16.74 24.62
CA SER A 337 -29.90 -16.63 25.55
C SER A 337 -29.70 -15.22 26.11
N TRP A 338 -30.32 -14.19 25.52
CA TRP A 338 -30.14 -12.80 25.94
C TRP A 338 -30.98 -12.50 27.18
N THR A 339 -30.32 -12.39 28.32
CA THR A 339 -30.98 -12.04 29.58
C THR A 339 -31.40 -10.56 29.58
N ARG A 340 -32.66 -10.30 29.98
CA ARG A 340 -33.28 -8.96 30.07
C ARG A 340 -32.47 -7.92 30.85
N ASP A 341 -31.51 -8.35 31.67
CA ASP A 341 -30.77 -7.51 32.60
C ASP A 341 -29.60 -6.73 31.98
N ARG A 342 -29.27 -6.91 30.68
CA ARG A 342 -28.07 -6.30 30.05
C ARG A 342 -28.31 -5.15 29.05
N GLY A 343 -29.53 -4.62 28.93
CA GLY A 343 -29.83 -3.45 28.09
C GLY A 343 -30.16 -3.76 26.63
N ARG A 344 -30.36 -2.71 25.82
CA ARG A 344 -30.69 -2.81 24.38
C ARG A 344 -29.48 -3.28 23.55
N LEU A 345 -29.71 -4.10 22.52
CA LEU A 345 -28.68 -4.61 21.60
C LEU A 345 -27.96 -3.49 20.87
N ARG A 346 -28.65 -2.39 20.54
CA ARG A 346 -28.06 -1.23 19.84
C ARG A 346 -27.28 -1.67 18.59
N LEU A 347 -27.85 -2.57 17.79
CA LEU A 347 -27.12 -3.23 16.69
C LEU A 347 -26.58 -2.22 15.67
N LEU A 348 -27.40 -1.23 15.30
CA LEU A 348 -26.96 -0.18 14.38
C LEU A 348 -25.86 0.70 14.96
N ASP A 349 -25.82 0.92 16.28
CA ASP A 349 -24.69 1.61 16.91
C ASP A 349 -23.40 0.83 16.71
N ARG A 350 -23.44 -0.47 17.00
CA ARG A 350 -22.31 -1.38 16.86
C ARG A 350 -21.81 -1.48 15.42
N LEU A 351 -22.72 -1.59 14.46
CA LEU A 351 -22.38 -1.69 13.05
C LEU A 351 -21.98 -0.33 12.44
N SER A 352 -22.38 0.79 13.05
CA SER A 352 -22.06 2.13 12.53
C SER A 352 -20.60 2.53 12.71
N VAL A 353 -19.90 1.95 13.69
CA VAL A 353 -18.49 2.27 13.97
C VAL A 353 -17.50 1.59 13.01
N VAL A 354 -17.91 0.49 12.36
CA VAL A 354 -17.05 -0.30 11.46
C VAL A 354 -17.28 0.05 10.00
N ARG A 355 -16.22 0.02 9.20
CA ARG A 355 -16.28 0.28 7.75
C ARG A 355 -16.82 -0.92 6.97
N ARG A 356 -16.47 -2.12 7.45
CA ARG A 356 -16.89 -3.42 6.97
C ARG A 356 -16.98 -4.39 8.15
N PHE A 357 -17.72 -5.47 8.00
CA PHE A 357 -17.83 -6.53 8.98
C PHE A 357 -18.15 -7.88 8.33
N ASP A 358 -17.61 -8.92 8.94
CA ASP A 358 -17.86 -10.32 8.67
C ASP A 358 -18.45 -10.99 9.93
N GLU A 359 -18.51 -12.32 9.96
CA GLU A 359 -19.02 -13.05 11.14
C GLU A 359 -18.09 -12.89 12.36
N PRO A 360 -16.76 -13.09 12.23
CA PRO A 360 -15.79 -12.82 13.29
C PRO A 360 -15.85 -11.42 13.92
N LEU A 361 -15.89 -10.35 13.13
CA LEU A 361 -15.98 -8.99 13.64
C LEU A 361 -17.34 -8.72 14.30
N LEU A 362 -18.43 -9.24 13.73
CA LEU A 362 -19.75 -9.15 14.36
C LEU A 362 -19.76 -9.83 15.74
N ALA A 363 -19.11 -10.99 15.88
CA ALA A 363 -18.94 -11.65 17.17
C ALA A 363 -18.14 -10.78 18.15
N ALA A 364 -17.06 -10.14 17.69
CA ALA A 364 -16.24 -9.25 18.52
C ALA A 364 -17.03 -8.01 19.00
N LEU A 365 -17.88 -7.43 18.15
CA LEU A 365 -18.75 -6.31 18.50
C LEU A 365 -19.88 -6.68 19.48
N LEU A 366 -20.26 -7.96 19.52
CA LEU A 366 -21.32 -8.51 20.37
C LEU A 366 -20.80 -9.24 21.61
N GLN A 367 -19.49 -9.28 21.83
CA GLN A 367 -18.89 -10.05 22.92
C GLN A 367 -19.42 -9.66 24.31
N ASP A 368 -19.79 -8.38 24.51
CA ASP A 368 -20.34 -7.88 25.78
C ASP A 368 -21.81 -8.28 26.02
N THR A 369 -22.51 -8.74 24.98
CA THR A 369 -23.91 -9.18 25.04
C THR A 369 -24.07 -10.62 25.50
N GLY A 370 -23.01 -11.44 25.39
CA GLY A 370 -23.06 -12.88 25.67
C GLY A 370 -23.65 -13.71 24.53
N ALA A 371 -23.79 -13.15 23.32
CA ALA A 371 -24.23 -13.87 22.13
C ALA A 371 -23.29 -15.06 21.81
N VAL A 372 -23.88 -16.22 21.49
CA VAL A 372 -23.11 -17.40 21.08
C VAL A 372 -22.90 -17.43 19.57
N ALA A 373 -21.89 -18.15 19.09
CA ALA A 373 -21.52 -18.20 17.66
C ALA A 373 -22.71 -18.50 16.73
N ALA A 374 -23.57 -19.46 17.09
CA ALA A 374 -24.76 -19.79 16.29
C ALA A 374 -25.74 -18.62 16.13
N GLU A 375 -25.86 -17.75 17.15
CA GLU A 375 -26.71 -16.56 17.10
C GLU A 375 -26.08 -15.45 16.27
N VAL A 376 -24.76 -15.31 16.32
CA VAL A 376 -24.01 -14.37 15.47
C VAL A 376 -24.15 -14.75 14.00
N SER A 377 -23.96 -16.04 13.66
CA SER A 377 -24.11 -16.53 12.29
C SER A 377 -25.54 -16.34 11.76
N ALA A 378 -26.54 -16.62 12.60
CA ALA A 378 -27.93 -16.42 12.24
C ALA A 378 -28.27 -14.92 12.07
N LEU A 379 -27.72 -14.04 12.92
CA LEU A 379 -27.85 -12.60 12.76
C LEU A 379 -27.19 -12.10 11.47
N GLN A 380 -25.98 -12.56 11.17
CA GLN A 380 -25.29 -12.20 9.93
C GLN A 380 -26.12 -12.63 8.71
N THR A 381 -26.72 -13.82 8.74
CA THR A 381 -27.63 -14.30 7.70
C THR A 381 -28.84 -13.37 7.52
N VAL A 382 -29.44 -12.89 8.62
CA VAL A 382 -30.53 -11.91 8.55
C VAL A 382 -30.05 -10.57 7.98
N LEU A 383 -28.89 -10.07 8.44
CA LEU A 383 -28.30 -8.81 8.00
C LEU A 383 -27.98 -8.83 6.50
N ARG A 384 -27.51 -9.95 5.95
CA ARG A 384 -27.27 -10.13 4.49
C ARG A 384 -28.50 -9.88 3.63
N HIS A 385 -29.69 -9.99 4.20
CA HIS A 385 -30.96 -9.80 3.47
C HIS A 385 -31.61 -8.44 3.69
N GLN A 386 -30.97 -7.54 4.44
CA GLN A 386 -31.47 -6.19 4.70
C GLN A 386 -30.96 -5.18 3.66
N SER A 387 -31.84 -4.34 3.13
CA SER A 387 -31.55 -3.33 2.10
C SER A 387 -30.60 -2.22 2.56
N PHE A 388 -30.40 -2.07 3.87
CA PHE A 388 -29.44 -1.12 4.45
C PHE A 388 -28.07 -1.74 4.72
N VAL A 389 -27.89 -3.03 4.46
CA VAL A 389 -26.60 -3.72 4.46
C VAL A 389 -26.24 -4.01 3.01
N VAL A 390 -25.02 -3.65 2.61
CA VAL A 390 -24.52 -3.85 1.26
C VAL A 390 -23.26 -4.70 1.30
N GLY A 391 -23.02 -5.45 0.23
CA GLY A 391 -21.73 -6.13 0.02
C GLY A 391 -20.59 -5.12 -0.08
N PHE A 392 -19.41 -5.55 0.31
CA PHE A 392 -18.14 -4.86 0.13
C PHE A 392 -17.16 -5.83 -0.52
N ASP A 393 -16.51 -5.38 -1.58
CA ASP A 393 -15.56 -6.14 -2.39
C ASP A 393 -14.38 -5.21 -2.67
N ASP A 394 -13.33 -5.38 -1.88
CA ASP A 394 -12.05 -4.72 -2.05
C ASP A 394 -10.96 -5.77 -2.26
N ASP A 395 -11.04 -6.48 -3.39
CA ASP A 395 -9.99 -7.28 -4.03
C ASP A 395 -9.37 -8.44 -3.19
N LEU A 396 -9.68 -8.55 -1.89
CA LEU A 396 -9.01 -9.43 -0.93
C LEU A 396 -9.96 -10.08 0.10
N GLU A 397 -11.01 -9.41 0.57
CA GLU A 397 -11.98 -10.02 1.50
C GLU A 397 -13.44 -9.62 1.22
N GLN A 398 -14.32 -10.64 1.11
CA GLN A 398 -15.76 -10.46 0.95
C GLN A 398 -16.39 -10.05 2.29
N GLY A 399 -16.94 -8.84 2.36
CA GLY A 399 -17.50 -8.28 3.59
C GLY A 399 -18.92 -7.75 3.45
N LEU A 400 -19.53 -7.44 4.60
CA LEU A 400 -20.77 -6.66 4.68
C LEU A 400 -20.46 -5.27 5.22
N ARG A 401 -21.23 -4.27 4.82
CA ARG A 401 -21.17 -2.94 5.44
C ARG A 401 -22.54 -2.32 5.51
N LEU A 402 -22.74 -1.39 6.43
CA LEU A 402 -23.93 -0.55 6.41
C LEU A 402 -23.85 0.41 5.22
N HIS A 403 -24.99 0.63 4.56
CA HIS A 403 -25.12 1.67 3.55
C HIS A 403 -24.69 3.01 4.16
N GLU A 404 -23.82 3.76 3.48
CA GLU A 404 -23.12 4.93 4.03
C GLU A 404 -24.07 6.01 4.59
N ALA A 405 -25.23 6.18 3.95
CA ALA A 405 -26.32 7.04 4.44
C ALA A 405 -26.80 6.71 5.86
N VAL A 406 -26.83 5.42 6.20
CA VAL A 406 -27.21 4.90 7.51
C VAL A 406 -26.00 4.95 8.43
N ARG A 407 -24.85 4.42 7.97
CA ARG A 407 -23.59 4.35 8.74
C ARG A 407 -23.13 5.71 9.24
N GLY A 408 -22.70 6.60 8.35
CA GLY A 408 -22.09 7.88 8.71
C GLY A 408 -23.08 8.86 9.37
N ARG A 409 -24.39 8.59 9.27
CA ARG A 409 -25.38 9.31 10.05
C ARG A 409 -25.47 8.76 11.48
N ARG A 410 -25.61 7.44 11.63
CA ARG A 410 -25.73 6.82 12.95
C ARG A 410 -24.46 6.99 13.76
N GLU A 411 -23.30 6.87 13.14
CA GLU A 411 -21.99 7.11 13.74
C GLU A 411 -21.90 8.52 14.35
N ARG A 412 -22.25 9.58 13.58
CA ARG A 412 -22.28 10.96 14.08
C ARG A 412 -23.26 11.16 15.23
N ALA A 413 -24.45 10.56 15.14
CA ALA A 413 -25.44 10.63 16.21
C ALA A 413 -24.95 9.91 17.48
N LEU A 414 -24.33 8.74 17.32
CA LEU A 414 -23.77 7.94 18.39
C LEU A 414 -22.63 8.68 19.11
N LEU A 415 -21.69 9.26 18.35
CA LEU A 415 -20.60 10.06 18.91
C LEU A 415 -21.13 11.25 19.73
N ALA A 416 -22.24 11.88 19.32
CA ALA A 416 -22.83 12.98 20.06
C ALA A 416 -23.65 12.54 21.29
N GLN A 417 -24.25 11.35 21.27
CA GLN A 417 -25.19 10.86 22.29
C GLN A 417 -24.51 10.03 23.37
N ASP A 418 -23.57 9.17 22.99
CA ASP A 418 -22.87 8.24 23.87
C ASP A 418 -21.43 7.99 23.38
N PRO A 419 -20.52 8.97 23.58
CA PRO A 419 -19.12 8.84 23.18
C PRO A 419 -18.43 7.63 23.82
N ALA A 420 -18.76 7.31 25.08
CA ALA A 420 -18.16 6.18 25.77
C ALA A 420 -18.51 4.85 25.09
N PHE A 421 -19.75 4.68 24.63
CA PHE A 421 -20.11 3.50 23.85
C PHE A 421 -19.42 3.47 22.48
N TYR A 422 -19.34 4.61 21.80
CA TYR A 422 -18.62 4.76 20.53
C TYR A 422 -17.17 4.29 20.64
N HIS A 423 -16.42 4.82 21.62
CA HIS A 423 -15.01 4.48 21.83
C HIS A 423 -14.83 3.01 22.24
N ARG A 424 -15.69 2.46 23.11
CA ARG A 424 -15.65 1.04 23.45
C ARG A 424 -15.83 0.12 22.23
N MET A 425 -16.75 0.44 21.32
CA MET A 425 -16.97 -0.36 20.11
C MET A 425 -15.79 -0.29 19.16
N HIS A 426 -15.18 0.89 18.99
CA HIS A 426 -13.90 1.01 18.28
C HIS A 426 -12.80 0.16 18.95
N GLY A 427 -12.74 0.11 20.28
CA GLY A 427 -11.81 -0.77 21.00
C GLY A 427 -12.07 -2.27 20.78
N HIS A 428 -13.34 -2.70 20.62
CA HIS A 428 -13.67 -4.08 20.24
C HIS A 428 -13.20 -4.42 18.83
N ALA A 429 -13.42 -3.51 17.87
CA ALA A 429 -12.95 -3.68 16.50
C ALA A 429 -11.41 -3.66 16.42
N ALA A 430 -10.74 -2.75 17.13
CA ALA A 430 -9.28 -2.68 17.17
C ALA A 430 -8.67 -4.02 17.61
N ARG A 431 -9.15 -4.62 18.72
CA ARG A 431 -8.69 -5.94 19.17
C ARG A 431 -9.02 -7.09 18.23
N HIS A 432 -10.04 -6.94 17.38
CA HIS A 432 -10.32 -7.93 16.36
C HIS A 432 -9.27 -7.88 15.25
N TRP A 433 -9.01 -6.69 14.70
CA TRP A 433 -8.02 -6.49 13.65
C TRP A 433 -6.60 -6.76 14.12
N GLU A 434 -6.26 -6.40 15.37
CA GLU A 434 -4.98 -6.75 16.01
C GLU A 434 -4.77 -8.27 16.05
N ARG A 435 -5.80 -9.06 16.40
CA ARG A 435 -5.69 -10.53 16.37
C ARG A 435 -5.48 -11.08 14.96
N LEU A 436 -6.08 -10.47 13.94
CA LEU A 436 -5.88 -10.88 12.55
C LEU A 436 -4.46 -10.53 12.08
N LEU A 437 -3.95 -9.37 12.45
CA LEU A 437 -2.56 -9.00 12.21
C LEU A 437 -1.62 -10.00 12.85
N ASN A 438 -1.79 -10.31 14.13
CA ASN A 438 -0.94 -11.28 14.83
C ASN A 438 -1.08 -12.70 14.26
N ALA A 439 -2.28 -13.09 13.79
CA ALA A 439 -2.47 -14.39 13.14
C ALA A 439 -1.69 -14.49 11.82
N PHE A 440 -1.62 -13.39 11.06
CA PHE A 440 -0.78 -13.26 9.86
C PHE A 440 0.72 -13.49 10.18
N GLU A 441 1.13 -13.30 11.43
CA GLU A 441 2.51 -13.51 11.91
C GLU A 441 2.81 -14.97 12.31
N THR A 442 1.78 -15.83 12.45
CA THR A 442 1.90 -17.16 13.09
C THR A 442 1.64 -18.36 12.18
N ASP A 443 1.23 -18.15 10.92
CA ASP A 443 1.01 -19.26 9.98
C ASP A 443 2.34 -19.74 9.39
N GLU A 444 2.84 -20.84 9.95
CA GLU A 444 3.95 -21.73 9.53
C GLU A 444 5.35 -21.50 10.14
N ASP A 445 6.09 -22.62 10.31
CA ASP A 445 7.44 -22.82 10.88
C ASP A 445 8.57 -22.07 10.10
N ASP A 446 8.34 -20.82 9.73
CA ASP A 446 9.07 -20.11 8.69
C ASP A 446 10.08 -19.08 9.26
N ALA A 447 11.22 -18.93 8.55
CA ALA A 447 12.35 -18.09 8.94
C ALA A 447 11.93 -16.65 9.28
N LEU A 448 12.54 -16.05 10.33
CA LEU A 448 12.24 -14.71 10.87
C LEU A 448 12.06 -13.60 9.80
N TYR A 449 12.80 -13.68 8.69
CA TYR A 449 12.67 -12.76 7.55
C TYR A 449 11.31 -12.83 6.83
N ARG A 450 10.66 -14.00 6.76
CA ARG A 450 9.34 -14.17 6.11
C ARG A 450 8.25 -13.40 6.84
N THR A 451 8.38 -13.24 8.16
CA THR A 451 7.49 -12.40 8.97
C THR A 451 7.52 -10.94 8.51
N TRP A 452 8.67 -10.43 8.07
CA TRP A 452 8.81 -9.07 7.58
C TRP A 452 8.29 -8.87 6.14
N HIS A 453 8.19 -9.93 5.32
CA HIS A 453 7.60 -9.85 3.97
C HIS A 453 6.11 -9.40 3.98
N ARG A 454 5.43 -9.44 5.13
CA ARG A 454 4.08 -8.85 5.32
C ARG A 454 3.99 -7.39 4.89
N TYR A 455 5.07 -6.60 4.99
CA TYR A 455 5.07 -5.21 4.56
C TYR A 455 4.97 -5.05 3.03
N GLU A 456 5.03 -6.13 2.26
CA GLU A 456 4.75 -6.16 0.82
C GLU A 456 3.34 -6.67 0.49
N HIS A 457 2.63 -7.27 1.46
CA HIS A 457 1.34 -7.91 1.23
C HIS A 457 0.17 -6.90 1.34
N PRO A 458 -0.61 -6.68 0.26
CA PRO A 458 -1.77 -5.77 0.30
C PRO A 458 -2.82 -6.14 1.35
N GLU A 459 -2.98 -7.44 1.62
CA GLU A 459 -3.90 -7.95 2.66
C GLU A 459 -3.49 -7.43 4.04
N TRP A 460 -2.20 -7.53 4.35
CA TRP A 460 -1.66 -7.03 5.61
C TRP A 460 -1.82 -5.51 5.72
N HIS A 461 -1.59 -4.75 4.63
CA HIS A 461 -1.84 -3.30 4.62
C HIS A 461 -3.29 -2.95 4.92
N ALA A 462 -4.26 -3.72 4.39
CA ALA A 462 -5.68 -3.49 4.64
C ALA A 462 -6.04 -3.75 6.11
N LEU A 463 -5.58 -4.86 6.68
CA LEU A 463 -5.78 -5.20 8.09
C LEU A 463 -5.16 -4.15 9.02
N GLN A 464 -3.94 -3.72 8.71
CA GLN A 464 -3.21 -2.69 9.45
C GLN A 464 -3.93 -1.34 9.41
N THR A 465 -4.50 -1.00 8.26
CA THR A 465 -5.29 0.23 8.09
C THR A 465 -6.56 0.19 8.95
N ASP A 466 -7.29 -0.92 8.95
CA ASP A 466 -8.49 -1.09 9.77
C ASP A 466 -8.15 -1.06 11.27
N TRP A 467 -7.09 -1.75 11.69
CA TRP A 467 -6.62 -1.76 13.07
C TRP A 467 -6.31 -0.34 13.57
N LEU A 468 -5.44 0.40 12.89
CA LEU A 468 -5.05 1.74 13.30
C LEU A 468 -6.22 2.74 13.27
N PHE A 469 -7.12 2.62 12.27
CA PHE A 469 -8.35 3.43 12.20
C PHE A 469 -9.21 3.27 13.46
N HIS A 470 -9.37 2.04 13.92
CA HIS A 470 -10.17 1.70 15.10
C HIS A 470 -9.43 2.02 16.40
N LEU A 471 -8.13 1.75 16.49
CA LEU A 471 -7.32 2.04 17.67
C LEU A 471 -7.36 3.54 18.02
N ALA A 472 -7.19 4.41 17.02
CA ALA A 472 -7.21 5.85 17.21
C ALA A 472 -8.57 6.45 17.59
N ARG A 473 -9.66 5.69 17.43
CA ARG A 473 -11.02 6.08 17.81
C ARG A 473 -11.50 5.36 19.07
N SER A 474 -10.67 4.52 19.66
CA SER A 474 -10.98 3.80 20.89
C SER A 474 -10.72 4.65 22.14
N ASP A 475 -10.94 4.06 23.32
CA ASP A 475 -10.57 4.65 24.62
C ASP A 475 -9.06 4.46 24.93
N ALA A 476 -8.24 4.01 23.97
CA ALA A 476 -6.80 3.89 24.15
C ALA A 476 -6.17 5.25 24.47
N GLU A 477 -5.14 5.25 25.33
CA GLU A 477 -4.42 6.47 25.62
C GLU A 477 -3.75 7.00 24.34
N PRO A 478 -3.71 8.32 24.10
CA PRO A 478 -3.11 8.90 22.90
C PRO A 478 -1.70 8.37 22.63
N ARG A 479 -0.94 8.14 23.71
CA ARG A 479 0.39 7.54 23.67
C ARG A 479 0.42 6.14 23.04
N THR A 480 -0.49 5.26 23.43
CA THR A 480 -0.57 3.89 22.87
C THR A 480 -0.83 3.95 21.36
N VAL A 481 -1.67 4.90 20.93
CA VAL A 481 -1.92 5.15 19.51
C VAL A 481 -0.66 5.66 18.81
N ASP A 482 0.02 6.66 19.39
CA ASP A 482 1.23 7.25 18.81
C ASP A 482 2.35 6.20 18.65
N LEU A 483 2.53 5.33 19.65
CA LEU A 483 3.51 4.24 19.61
C LEU A 483 3.17 3.18 18.56
N ALA A 484 1.90 2.77 18.45
CA ALA A 484 1.48 1.81 17.43
C ALA A 484 1.75 2.36 16.00
N PHE A 485 1.49 3.64 15.77
CA PHE A 485 1.81 4.29 14.50
C PHE A 485 3.31 4.39 14.25
N ALA A 486 4.09 4.81 15.26
CA ALA A 486 5.53 4.90 15.16
C ALA A 486 6.16 3.53 14.86
N ARG A 487 5.73 2.47 15.57
CA ARG A 487 6.16 1.09 15.34
C ARG A 487 5.92 0.67 13.91
N VAL A 488 4.67 0.76 13.43
CA VAL A 488 4.34 0.31 12.07
C VAL A 488 5.08 1.13 11.01
N PHE A 489 5.23 2.44 11.23
CA PHE A 489 6.02 3.29 10.33
C PHE A 489 7.49 2.83 10.28
N PHE A 490 8.14 2.66 11.44
CA PHE A 490 9.55 2.32 11.48
C PHE A 490 9.82 0.91 10.98
N ASP A 491 8.96 -0.07 11.27
CA ASP A 491 9.12 -1.42 10.72
C ASP A 491 8.99 -1.39 9.18
N ALA A 492 7.97 -0.69 8.64
CA ALA A 492 7.82 -0.52 7.19
C ALA A 492 8.99 0.26 6.56
N PHE A 493 9.54 1.23 7.30
CA PHE A 493 10.67 2.03 6.87
C PHE A 493 11.95 1.20 6.84
N TRP A 494 12.24 0.41 7.87
CA TRP A 494 13.41 -0.47 7.90
C TRP A 494 13.30 -1.53 6.81
N TRP A 495 12.13 -2.14 6.60
CA TRP A 495 11.98 -3.21 5.60
C TRP A 495 12.56 -2.81 4.23
N PHE A 496 12.04 -1.76 3.59
CA PHE A 496 12.59 -1.21 2.34
C PHE A 496 12.56 0.32 2.25
N GLY A 497 11.73 0.97 3.08
CA GLY A 497 11.50 2.41 3.01
C GLY A 497 12.74 3.27 3.23
N GLU A 498 13.79 2.76 3.87
CA GLU A 498 15.08 3.42 4.07
C GLU A 498 15.91 3.48 2.78
N ALA A 499 15.79 2.47 1.94
CA ALA A 499 16.61 2.32 0.73
C ALA A 499 15.89 2.81 -0.54
N VAL A 500 14.60 2.52 -0.66
CA VAL A 500 13.77 2.86 -1.82
C VAL A 500 12.46 3.51 -1.38
N PRO A 501 11.78 4.27 -2.26
CA PRO A 501 10.45 4.79 -2.00
C PRO A 501 9.50 3.67 -1.63
N SER A 502 8.85 3.81 -0.48
CA SER A 502 7.80 2.91 -0.04
C SER A 502 6.52 3.72 0.13
N PRO A 503 5.52 3.56 -0.77
CA PRO A 503 4.23 4.23 -0.65
C PRO A 503 3.56 3.96 0.69
N LEU A 504 3.79 2.78 1.28
CA LEU A 504 3.26 2.38 2.58
C LEU A 504 3.65 3.37 3.69
N CYS A 505 4.90 3.84 3.73
CA CYS A 505 5.36 4.78 4.75
C CYS A 505 4.58 6.11 4.68
N ASP A 506 4.37 6.63 3.46
CA ASP A 506 3.64 7.89 3.28
C ASP A 506 2.15 7.72 3.60
N GLU A 507 1.55 6.59 3.20
CA GLU A 507 0.17 6.25 3.53
C GLU A 507 -0.07 6.14 5.05
N ILE A 508 0.88 5.57 5.81
CA ILE A 508 0.81 5.49 7.28
C ILE A 508 0.79 6.89 7.88
N LEU A 509 1.66 7.79 7.41
CA LEU A 509 1.77 9.16 7.93
C LEU A 509 0.55 10.01 7.58
N ASP A 510 0.05 9.89 6.34
CA ASP A 510 -1.19 10.55 5.90
C ASP A 510 -2.37 10.11 6.77
N ARG A 511 -2.46 8.81 7.09
CA ARG A 511 -3.50 8.30 7.98
C ARG A 511 -3.37 8.88 9.38
N PHE A 512 -2.15 8.95 9.92
CA PHE A 512 -1.88 9.48 11.26
C PHE A 512 -2.31 10.95 11.37
N GLU A 513 -1.97 11.78 10.39
CA GLU A 513 -2.36 13.20 10.33
C GLU A 513 -3.88 13.40 10.35
N ASN A 514 -4.62 12.50 9.71
CA ASN A 514 -6.07 12.61 9.57
C ASN A 514 -6.86 12.05 10.77
N MET A 515 -6.20 11.72 11.89
CA MET A 515 -6.85 11.10 13.04
C MET A 515 -7.38 12.12 14.04
N PRO A 516 -8.51 11.82 14.73
CA PRO A 516 -9.08 12.71 15.74
C PRO A 516 -8.09 13.11 16.86
N ASN A 517 -7.19 12.20 17.25
CA ASN A 517 -6.23 12.44 18.33
C ASN A 517 -5.06 13.34 17.91
N ALA A 518 -4.70 13.35 16.62
CA ALA A 518 -3.63 14.21 16.09
C ALA A 518 -3.97 15.69 16.29
N ASP A 519 -5.24 16.09 16.11
CA ASP A 519 -5.65 17.48 16.35
C ASP A 519 -5.77 17.82 17.85
N GLY A 520 -6.08 16.83 18.69
CA GLY A 520 -6.34 17.01 20.12
C GLY A 520 -5.11 17.00 21.02
N SER A 521 -4.05 16.28 20.62
CA SER A 521 -2.84 16.04 21.43
C SER A 521 -1.63 16.77 20.85
N LEU A 522 -0.95 17.59 21.68
CA LEU A 522 0.30 18.25 21.27
C LEU A 522 1.39 17.22 20.96
N ALA A 523 1.52 16.19 21.80
CA ALA A 523 2.52 15.14 21.63
C ALA A 523 2.31 14.34 20.34
N SER A 524 1.06 14.05 19.98
CA SER A 524 0.74 13.35 18.73
C SER A 524 1.14 14.18 17.50
N ARG A 525 0.92 15.51 17.53
CA ARG A 525 1.41 16.39 16.46
C ARG A 525 2.93 16.43 16.37
N GLU A 526 3.61 16.40 17.52
CA GLU A 526 5.08 16.37 17.56
C GLU A 526 5.61 15.06 16.99
N TRP A 527 5.04 13.90 17.37
CA TRP A 527 5.34 12.59 16.78
C TRP A 527 5.22 12.61 15.26
N ILE A 528 4.06 13.00 14.74
CA ILE A 528 3.80 13.09 13.30
C ILE A 528 4.81 14.03 12.62
N GLY A 529 5.05 15.20 13.21
CA GLY A 529 5.97 16.19 12.67
C GLY A 529 7.41 15.67 12.57
N HIS A 530 7.86 14.92 13.58
CA HIS A 530 9.17 14.28 13.54
C HIS A 530 9.23 13.11 12.54
N LEU A 531 8.21 12.24 12.50
CA LEU A 531 8.16 11.13 11.54
C LEU A 531 8.17 11.64 10.09
N ARG A 532 7.38 12.67 9.77
CA ARG A 532 7.38 13.33 8.45
C ARG A 532 8.73 13.95 8.11
N ARG A 533 9.35 14.65 9.06
CA ARG A 533 10.68 15.24 8.87
C ARG A 533 11.71 14.15 8.61
N PHE A 534 11.70 13.07 9.39
CA PHE A 534 12.58 11.92 9.20
C PHE A 534 12.37 11.29 7.82
N ARG A 535 11.14 10.91 7.46
CA ARG A 535 10.79 10.33 6.14
C ARG A 535 11.24 11.18 4.95
N SER A 536 11.11 12.51 5.04
CA SER A 536 11.45 13.44 3.95
C SER A 536 12.93 13.82 3.90
N SER A 537 13.65 13.68 5.01
CA SER A 537 15.07 14.05 5.10
C SER A 537 16.02 12.86 5.01
N PHE A 538 15.60 11.65 5.39
CA PHE A 538 16.47 10.48 5.41
C PHE A 538 16.82 10.03 3.98
N PRO A 539 18.08 10.15 3.54
CA PRO A 539 18.52 9.74 2.21
C PRO A 539 18.43 8.22 2.04
N SER A 540 18.61 7.72 0.81
CA SER A 540 18.70 6.26 0.62
C SER A 540 19.91 5.69 1.36
N ALA A 541 19.70 4.71 2.24
CA ALA A 541 20.77 4.03 2.97
C ALA A 541 21.74 3.28 2.02
N LEU A 542 21.25 2.81 0.87
CA LEU A 542 22.04 2.14 -0.16
C LEU A 542 22.77 3.10 -1.11
N ARG A 543 22.37 4.38 -1.12
CA ARG A 543 22.93 5.45 -1.97
C ARG A 543 23.15 6.76 -1.19
N PRO A 544 23.93 6.71 -0.10
CA PRO A 544 24.17 7.88 0.75
C PRO A 544 24.92 9.01 0.02
N GLU A 545 25.62 8.70 -1.07
CA GLU A 545 26.33 9.67 -1.92
C GLU A 545 25.42 10.69 -2.61
N TYR A 546 24.11 10.41 -2.69
CA TYR A 546 23.11 11.31 -3.27
C TYR A 546 22.38 12.16 -2.23
N ALA A 547 22.80 12.12 -0.96
CA ALA A 547 22.24 12.97 0.08
C ALA A 547 22.46 14.46 -0.23
N GLU A 548 21.40 15.26 -0.11
CA GLU A 548 21.47 16.71 -0.20
C GLU A 548 22.05 17.32 1.10
N ALA A 549 22.59 18.54 0.99
CA ALA A 549 23.14 19.23 2.16
C ALA A 549 22.08 19.47 3.24
N GLY A 550 22.37 19.09 4.49
CA GLY A 550 21.45 19.28 5.62
C GLY A 550 20.45 18.14 5.85
N GLN A 551 20.38 17.15 4.95
CA GLN A 551 19.43 16.03 5.07
C GLN A 551 19.72 15.17 6.31
N TRP A 552 20.98 14.77 6.50
CA TRP A 552 21.39 13.97 7.66
C TRP A 552 21.14 14.71 8.99
N GLU A 553 21.44 16.02 9.06
CA GLU A 553 21.17 16.84 10.24
C GLU A 553 19.67 16.91 10.55
N SER A 554 18.83 17.07 9.52
CA SER A 554 17.37 17.11 9.69
C SER A 554 16.81 15.76 10.17
N SER A 555 17.36 14.65 9.67
CA SER A 555 17.02 13.29 10.15
C SER A 555 17.45 13.10 11.60
N TRP A 556 18.65 13.54 11.96
CA TRP A 556 19.17 13.48 13.33
C TRP A 556 18.27 14.24 14.32
N GLU A 557 17.90 15.48 13.99
CA GLU A 557 17.00 16.29 14.82
C GLU A 557 15.62 15.62 14.99
N ALA A 558 15.10 15.00 13.94
CA ALA A 558 13.83 14.29 14.01
C ALA A 558 13.92 13.07 14.95
N LEU A 559 14.97 12.27 14.83
CA LEU A 559 15.23 11.10 15.69
C LEU A 559 15.42 11.51 17.16
N GLN A 560 16.17 12.57 17.43
CA GLN A 560 16.34 13.09 18.79
C GLN A 560 15.01 13.57 19.38
N GLY A 561 14.18 14.24 18.59
CA GLY A 561 12.84 14.65 19.00
C GLY A 561 11.96 13.46 19.36
N MET A 562 11.93 12.43 18.52
CA MET A 562 11.19 11.18 18.80
C MET A 562 11.73 10.43 20.02
N SER A 563 13.06 10.39 20.21
CA SER A 563 13.66 9.78 21.41
C SER A 563 13.22 10.50 22.68
N ALA A 564 13.17 11.84 22.67
CA ALA A 564 12.72 12.62 23.82
C ALA A 564 11.22 12.40 24.10
N LEU A 565 10.38 12.29 23.07
CA LEU A 565 8.97 11.93 23.22
C LEU A 565 8.80 10.51 23.76
N LEU A 566 9.62 9.56 23.29
CA LEU A 566 9.60 8.18 23.75
C LEU A 566 10.03 8.05 25.21
N ASP A 567 11.04 8.80 25.65
CA ASP A 567 11.45 8.82 27.05
C ASP A 567 10.35 9.39 27.94
N GLN A 568 9.71 10.50 27.53
CA GLN A 568 8.55 11.04 28.24
C GLN A 568 7.40 10.04 28.31
N ALA A 569 7.16 9.33 27.21
CA ALA A 569 6.17 8.27 27.12
C ALA A 569 6.53 7.14 28.10
N ALA A 570 7.76 6.62 28.10
CA ALA A 570 8.18 5.48 28.92
C ALA A 570 8.07 5.69 30.45
N HIS A 571 7.89 6.93 30.93
CA HIS A 571 7.69 7.20 32.36
C HIS A 571 6.37 6.60 32.87
N GLY A 572 6.47 5.50 33.62
CA GLY A 572 5.34 4.85 34.30
C GLY A 572 4.84 3.55 33.66
N VAL A 573 5.50 3.05 32.61
CA VAL A 573 5.23 1.71 32.05
C VAL A 573 5.64 0.64 33.06
N ARG A 574 4.86 -0.44 33.14
CA ARG A 574 5.24 -1.64 33.90
C ARG A 574 6.11 -2.53 33.03
N GLN A 575 7.22 -3.04 33.58
CA GLN A 575 8.25 -3.83 32.90
C GLN A 575 7.79 -5.15 32.21
N ASP A 576 6.50 -5.51 32.31
CA ASP A 576 5.93 -6.77 31.83
C ASP A 576 4.64 -6.53 31.01
N SER A 577 4.48 -5.37 30.38
CA SER A 577 3.26 -5.03 29.62
C SER A 577 3.52 -5.02 28.11
N PRO A 578 2.55 -5.34 27.23
CA PRO A 578 2.70 -5.21 25.78
C PRO A 578 3.05 -3.79 25.31
N GLU A 579 2.68 -2.77 26.10
CA GLU A 579 3.10 -1.38 25.85
C GLU A 579 4.61 -1.17 26.07
N ASP A 580 5.26 -2.05 26.84
CA ASP A 580 6.71 -2.09 26.99
C ASP A 580 7.36 -2.65 25.71
N ASP A 581 6.75 -3.68 25.10
CA ASP A 581 7.24 -4.25 23.83
C ASP A 581 7.24 -3.19 22.71
N ASP A 582 6.14 -2.44 22.54
CA ASP A 582 6.06 -1.36 21.54
C ASP A 582 7.08 -0.24 21.81
N VAL A 583 7.29 0.11 23.09
CA VAL A 583 8.30 1.11 23.48
C VAL A 583 9.70 0.61 23.13
N MET A 584 10.00 -0.66 23.42
CA MET A 584 11.31 -1.25 23.15
C MET A 584 11.54 -1.40 21.65
N GLN A 585 10.52 -1.78 20.87
CA GLN A 585 10.62 -1.88 19.42
C GLN A 585 10.94 -0.51 18.82
N VAL A 586 10.14 0.53 19.14
CA VAL A 586 10.39 1.90 18.66
C VAL A 586 11.73 2.44 19.15
N ARG A 587 12.15 2.13 20.40
CA ARG A 587 13.45 2.51 20.95
C ARG A 587 14.59 1.87 20.15
N GLY A 588 14.48 0.58 19.83
CA GLY A 588 15.44 -0.16 19.04
C GLY A 588 15.63 0.45 17.66
N LEU A 589 14.53 0.74 16.98
CA LEU A 589 14.50 1.34 15.64
C LEU A 589 15.11 2.76 15.66
N ILE A 590 14.69 3.63 16.59
CA ILE A 590 15.24 5.00 16.72
C ILE A 590 16.74 4.96 16.97
N ASN A 591 17.21 4.10 17.88
CA ASN A 591 18.64 4.03 18.21
C ASN A 591 19.49 3.43 17.10
N THR A 592 18.93 2.51 16.30
CA THR A 592 19.60 2.00 15.09
C THR A 592 19.85 3.13 14.11
N TYR A 593 18.82 3.95 13.83
CA TYR A 593 18.95 5.10 12.93
C TYR A 593 19.78 6.25 13.52
N LEU A 594 19.79 6.45 14.84
CA LEU A 594 20.74 7.37 15.46
C LEU A 594 22.18 6.89 15.23
N GLY A 595 22.48 5.60 15.37
CA GLY A 595 23.80 5.06 15.03
C GLY A 595 24.19 5.34 13.58
N GLU A 596 23.28 5.10 12.64
CA GLU A 596 23.54 5.28 11.22
C GLU A 596 23.72 6.77 10.85
N VAL A 597 22.77 7.63 11.21
CA VAL A 597 22.86 9.07 10.93
C VAL A 597 24.05 9.69 11.65
N GLY A 598 24.34 9.26 12.88
CA GLY A 598 25.50 9.72 13.65
C GLY A 598 26.82 9.41 12.97
N THR A 599 26.92 8.24 12.31
CA THR A 599 28.07 7.86 11.49
C THR A 599 28.28 8.83 10.33
N ARG A 600 27.19 9.23 9.65
CA ARG A 600 27.23 10.16 8.51
C ARG A 600 27.53 11.60 8.92
N LEU A 601 27.12 11.99 10.12
CA LEU A 601 27.45 13.29 10.72
C LEU A 601 28.81 13.30 11.45
N GLU A 602 29.62 12.25 11.31
CA GLU A 602 30.93 12.12 11.93
C GLU A 602 30.89 12.34 13.45
N ARG A 603 29.81 11.89 14.12
CA ARG A 603 29.69 11.93 15.58
C ARG A 603 30.80 11.09 16.22
N PRO A 604 31.19 11.37 17.48
CA PRO A 604 32.17 10.55 18.19
C PRO A 604 31.78 9.05 18.15
N LEU A 605 32.74 8.18 17.84
CA LEU A 605 32.48 6.74 17.70
C LEU A 605 31.81 6.14 18.95
N GLU A 606 32.18 6.60 20.14
CA GLU A 606 31.56 6.15 21.41
C GLU A 606 30.06 6.47 21.46
N GLU A 607 29.63 7.61 20.91
CA GLU A 607 28.22 8.01 20.85
C GLU A 607 27.45 7.14 19.85
N VAL A 608 28.06 6.85 18.70
CA VAL A 608 27.48 5.98 17.66
C VAL A 608 27.32 4.53 18.16
N LEU A 609 28.38 3.96 18.76
CA LEU A 609 28.35 2.62 19.31
C LEU A 609 27.41 2.51 20.52
N ALA A 610 27.26 3.58 21.31
CA ALA A 610 26.26 3.62 22.38
C ALA A 610 24.83 3.53 21.83
N ALA A 611 24.53 4.21 20.72
CA ALA A 611 23.22 4.09 20.06
C ALA A 611 22.95 2.64 19.61
N TYR A 612 23.90 1.98 18.92
CA TYR A 612 23.74 0.57 18.57
C TYR A 612 23.64 -0.35 19.80
N HIS A 613 24.33 -0.03 20.90
CA HIS A 613 24.22 -0.78 22.14
C HIS A 613 22.82 -0.68 22.75
N GLU A 614 22.24 0.52 22.79
CA GLU A 614 20.85 0.73 23.24
C GLU A 614 19.85 0.03 22.32
N ALA A 615 20.08 0.06 21.00
CA ALA A 615 19.26 -0.70 20.04
C ALA A 615 19.32 -2.21 20.31
N ARG A 616 20.53 -2.73 20.55
CA ARG A 616 20.75 -4.13 20.88
C ARG A 616 20.04 -4.52 22.18
N ILE A 617 20.12 -3.71 23.24
CA ILE A 617 19.39 -3.95 24.50
C ILE A 617 17.90 -4.06 24.24
N ALA A 618 17.36 -3.17 23.40
CA ALA A 618 15.95 -3.14 23.09
C ALA A 618 15.47 -4.40 22.34
N PHE A 619 16.20 -4.82 21.31
CA PHE A 619 15.86 -6.03 20.55
C PHE A 619 16.17 -7.33 21.30
N ASP A 620 17.13 -7.33 22.23
CA ASP A 620 17.41 -8.48 23.11
C ASP A 620 16.26 -8.72 24.10
N TYR A 621 15.66 -7.64 24.63
CA TYR A 621 14.45 -7.74 25.45
C TYR A 621 13.28 -8.36 24.69
N LEU A 622 13.13 -8.03 23.40
CA LEU A 622 12.06 -8.53 22.54
C LEU A 622 12.33 -9.93 21.97
N GLU A 623 13.52 -10.48 22.20
CA GLU A 623 13.98 -11.73 21.59
C GLU A 623 13.97 -11.72 20.04
N GLU A 624 14.13 -10.52 19.43
CA GLU A 624 14.09 -10.30 17.98
C GLU A 624 15.44 -10.61 17.31
N GLU A 625 15.72 -11.89 17.06
CA GLU A 625 17.03 -12.35 16.59
C GLU A 625 17.45 -11.74 15.24
N TRP A 626 16.48 -11.46 14.36
CA TRP A 626 16.72 -10.79 13.08
C TRP A 626 17.26 -9.37 13.26
N CYS A 627 16.58 -8.56 14.10
CA CYS A 627 17.02 -7.20 14.43
C CYS A 627 18.40 -7.19 15.10
N LEU A 628 18.65 -8.15 16.01
CA LEU A 628 19.95 -8.29 16.66
C LEU A 628 21.09 -8.56 15.67
N LEU A 629 20.84 -9.39 14.66
CA LEU A 629 21.83 -9.68 13.62
C LEU A 629 22.18 -8.45 12.79
N TRP A 630 21.18 -7.64 12.46
CA TRP A 630 21.36 -6.37 11.76
C TRP A 630 22.12 -5.34 12.60
N VAL A 631 21.76 -5.15 13.87
CA VAL A 631 22.47 -4.21 14.75
C VAL A 631 23.94 -4.63 14.96
N ASP A 632 24.20 -5.93 15.08
CA ASP A 632 25.57 -6.45 15.15
C ASP A 632 26.35 -6.19 13.85
N TYR A 633 25.71 -6.35 12.70
CA TYR A 633 26.29 -5.98 11.41
C TYR A 633 26.59 -4.48 11.32
N LEU A 634 25.61 -3.62 11.57
CA LEU A 634 25.75 -2.16 11.45
C LEU A 634 26.83 -1.61 12.39
N SER A 635 26.89 -2.11 13.62
CA SER A 635 27.96 -1.75 14.56
C SER A 635 29.35 -2.20 14.08
N THR A 636 29.44 -3.37 13.43
CA THR A 636 30.69 -3.86 12.82
C THR A 636 31.11 -2.99 11.62
N ASP A 637 30.15 -2.61 10.77
CA ASP A 637 30.40 -1.80 9.57
C ASP A 637 30.93 -0.40 9.92
N VAL A 638 30.37 0.22 10.97
CA VAL A 638 30.85 1.51 11.49
C VAL A 638 32.31 1.46 11.91
N LEU A 639 32.79 0.37 12.51
CA LEU A 639 34.20 0.23 12.88
C LEU A 639 35.14 0.20 11.65
N CYS A 640 34.59 -0.11 10.47
CA CYS A 640 35.27 -0.08 9.18
C CYS A 640 35.11 1.27 8.45
N ALA A 641 34.37 2.24 8.99
CA ALA A 641 34.14 3.51 8.31
C ALA A 641 35.42 4.39 8.28
N PRO A 642 35.74 5.07 7.16
CA PRO A 642 36.98 5.87 7.01
C PRO A 642 37.21 6.90 8.11
N GLN A 643 36.14 7.53 8.60
CA GLN A 643 36.14 8.55 9.65
C GLN A 643 36.51 8.02 11.04
N TYR A 644 36.53 6.69 11.24
CA TYR A 644 36.91 6.04 12.51
C TYR A 644 38.17 5.18 12.33
N PRO A 645 39.36 5.79 12.18
CA PRO A 645 40.60 5.04 12.01
C PRO A 645 40.99 4.29 13.30
N GLY A 646 41.73 3.19 13.15
CA GLY A 646 42.29 2.43 14.27
C GLY A 646 41.41 1.29 14.83
N HIS A 647 40.22 1.08 14.26
CA HIS A 647 39.26 0.07 14.74
C HIS A 647 39.13 -1.17 13.85
N LEU A 648 39.95 -1.29 12.80
CA LEU A 648 39.90 -2.40 11.85
C LEU A 648 40.21 -3.77 12.47
N ASP A 649 41.01 -3.83 13.55
CA ASP A 649 41.25 -5.09 14.28
C ASP A 649 39.97 -5.61 14.92
N GLU A 650 39.16 -4.70 15.48
CA GLU A 650 37.89 -5.07 16.09
C GLU A 650 36.87 -5.48 15.05
N ALA A 651 36.75 -4.71 13.97
CA ALA A 651 35.87 -5.06 12.85
C ALA A 651 36.20 -6.46 12.29
N GLU A 652 37.49 -6.77 12.06
CA GLU A 652 37.92 -8.08 11.56
C GLU A 652 37.61 -9.23 12.54
N ARG A 653 37.66 -8.98 13.86
CA ARG A 653 37.26 -9.97 14.88
C ARG A 653 35.77 -10.26 14.86
N GLN A 654 34.94 -9.24 14.60
CA GLN A 654 33.47 -9.36 14.65
C GLN A 654 32.87 -10.01 13.39
N ILE A 655 33.51 -9.87 12.22
CA ILE A 655 32.96 -10.42 10.96
C ILE A 655 32.77 -11.94 10.98
N ARG A 656 33.74 -12.72 11.49
CA ARG A 656 33.66 -14.20 11.36
C ARG A 656 32.52 -14.84 12.15
N PRO A 657 32.31 -14.50 13.45
CA PRO A 657 31.14 -14.98 14.18
C PRO A 657 29.83 -14.54 13.52
N LEU A 658 29.80 -13.32 12.96
CA LEU A 658 28.62 -12.78 12.29
C LEU A 658 28.30 -13.53 10.98
N GLU A 659 29.32 -13.87 10.18
CA GLU A 659 29.17 -14.68 8.96
C GLU A 659 28.54 -16.04 9.25
N ALA A 660 28.96 -16.70 10.33
CA ALA A 660 28.42 -17.99 10.73
C ALA A 660 26.92 -17.88 11.06
N ARG A 661 26.52 -16.88 11.86
CA ARG A 661 25.13 -16.62 12.22
C ARG A 661 24.26 -16.28 11.00
N ILE A 662 24.72 -15.38 10.14
CA ILE A 662 24.04 -15.03 8.86
C ILE A 662 23.88 -16.27 7.96
N SER A 663 24.88 -17.17 7.97
CA SER A 663 24.81 -18.39 7.17
C SER A 663 23.73 -19.36 7.69
N GLU A 664 23.60 -19.48 9.01
CA GLU A 664 22.62 -20.33 9.69
C GLU A 664 21.18 -19.83 9.52
N GLN A 665 20.96 -18.51 9.54
CA GLN A 665 19.63 -17.90 9.37
C GLN A 665 19.17 -17.71 7.92
N ALA A 666 20.00 -18.08 6.95
CA ALA A 666 19.73 -17.89 5.51
C ALA A 666 19.60 -16.44 5.00
N GLU A 667 19.86 -15.41 5.83
CA GLU A 667 19.79 -13.98 5.50
C GLU A 667 20.62 -13.57 4.26
N TYR A 668 20.00 -13.58 3.08
CA TYR A 668 20.73 -13.35 1.82
C TYR A 668 21.26 -11.93 1.67
N GLU A 669 20.54 -10.94 2.20
CA GLU A 669 20.90 -9.55 2.10
C GLU A 669 22.15 -9.23 2.94
N LEU A 670 22.17 -9.63 4.20
CA LEU A 670 23.34 -9.44 5.07
C LEU A 670 24.58 -10.16 4.53
N ARG A 671 24.44 -11.24 3.73
CA ARG A 671 25.60 -11.84 3.02
C ARG A 671 26.19 -10.91 1.97
N VAL A 672 25.36 -10.14 1.27
CA VAL A 672 25.81 -9.11 0.31
C VAL A 672 26.63 -8.06 1.05
N LEU A 673 26.03 -7.52 2.12
CA LEU A 673 26.58 -6.42 2.89
C LEU A 673 27.85 -6.82 3.65
N LEU A 674 27.86 -8.00 4.28
CA LEU A 674 29.02 -8.50 5.00
C LEU A 674 30.22 -8.79 4.06
N ALA A 675 29.97 -9.30 2.86
CA ALA A 675 31.02 -9.50 1.86
C ALA A 675 31.67 -8.17 1.46
N GLU A 676 30.88 -7.11 1.35
CA GLU A 676 31.39 -5.77 1.09
C GLU A 676 32.20 -5.21 2.27
N THR A 677 31.66 -5.25 3.49
CA THR A 677 32.39 -4.79 4.70
C THR A 677 33.71 -5.54 4.88
N PHE A 678 33.74 -6.86 4.63
CA PHE A 678 34.98 -7.63 4.62
C PHE A 678 35.95 -7.16 3.52
N GLY A 679 35.42 -6.80 2.35
CA GLY A 679 36.17 -6.19 1.26
C GLY A 679 36.84 -4.88 1.69
N GLU A 680 36.08 -4.00 2.31
CA GLU A 680 36.55 -2.69 2.80
C GLU A 680 37.61 -2.80 3.89
N ILE A 681 37.45 -3.73 4.85
CA ILE A 681 38.48 -3.99 5.86
C ILE A 681 39.80 -4.37 5.18
N ASN A 682 39.76 -5.34 4.26
CA ASN A 682 40.98 -5.79 3.58
C ASN A 682 41.57 -4.69 2.68
N TRP A 683 40.73 -3.90 2.04
CA TRP A 683 41.15 -2.76 1.22
C TRP A 683 41.95 -1.76 2.05
N ARG A 684 41.37 -1.30 3.18
CA ARG A 684 42.03 -0.35 4.08
C ARG A 684 43.31 -0.91 4.67
N ARG A 685 43.30 -2.18 5.11
CA ARG A 685 44.52 -2.86 5.61
C ARG A 685 45.62 -2.94 4.56
N ALA A 686 45.28 -3.14 3.29
CA ALA A 686 46.28 -3.18 2.24
C ALA A 686 47.03 -1.85 2.10
N LEU A 687 46.34 -0.72 2.36
CA LEU A 687 46.93 0.61 2.29
C LEU A 687 47.82 0.93 3.50
N GLU A 688 47.63 0.23 4.62
CA GLU A 688 48.46 0.32 5.84
C GLU A 688 49.63 -0.68 5.84
N ALA A 689 49.55 -1.73 5.03
CA ALA A 689 50.47 -2.87 5.06
C ALA A 689 51.75 -2.65 4.22
N SER A 690 52.75 -3.52 4.46
CA SER A 690 53.93 -3.59 3.60
C SER A 690 53.54 -4.03 2.17
N PRO A 691 54.30 -3.67 1.12
CA PRO A 691 53.95 -4.05 -0.26
C PRO A 691 53.75 -5.56 -0.49
N ALA A 692 54.46 -6.41 0.26
CA ALA A 692 54.32 -7.86 0.18
C ALA A 692 52.98 -8.37 0.75
N GLU A 693 52.50 -7.75 1.83
CA GLU A 693 51.22 -8.08 2.49
C GLU A 693 50.04 -7.43 1.78
N ALA A 694 50.25 -6.22 1.22
CA ALA A 694 49.25 -5.47 0.48
C ALA A 694 48.68 -6.27 -0.70
N ALA A 695 49.50 -7.06 -1.41
CA ALA A 695 49.04 -7.88 -2.52
C ALA A 695 47.96 -8.90 -2.10
N GLY A 696 48.17 -9.58 -0.96
CA GLY A 696 47.21 -10.55 -0.43
C GLY A 696 45.91 -9.91 0.03
N ARG A 697 46.01 -8.74 0.69
CA ARG A 697 44.87 -7.97 1.18
C ARG A 697 44.04 -7.35 0.04
N LEU A 698 44.69 -6.75 -0.97
CA LEU A 698 44.00 -6.24 -2.17
C LEU A 698 43.27 -7.36 -2.92
N ARG A 699 43.88 -8.54 -3.03
CA ARG A 699 43.21 -9.71 -3.63
C ARG A 699 41.95 -10.08 -2.87
N ALA A 700 42.05 -10.21 -1.55
CA ALA A 700 40.91 -10.55 -0.71
C ALA A 700 39.81 -9.50 -0.81
N ALA A 701 40.17 -8.21 -0.86
CA ALA A 701 39.22 -7.11 -1.02
C ALA A 701 38.42 -7.22 -2.33
N LEU A 702 39.10 -7.33 -3.47
CA LEU A 702 38.45 -7.40 -4.78
C LEU A 702 37.61 -8.67 -4.96
N ASP A 703 38.09 -9.79 -4.42
CA ASP A 703 37.35 -11.06 -4.42
C ASP A 703 36.06 -10.94 -3.60
N ALA A 704 36.10 -10.23 -2.47
CA ALA A 704 34.93 -9.99 -1.63
C ALA A 704 33.92 -9.03 -2.27
N HIS A 705 34.36 -7.93 -2.90
CA HIS A 705 33.46 -7.05 -3.66
C HIS A 705 32.79 -7.76 -4.84
N ALA A 706 33.54 -8.58 -5.60
CA ALA A 706 32.97 -9.39 -6.67
C ALA A 706 31.94 -10.41 -6.14
N ARG A 707 32.17 -10.93 -4.93
CA ARG A 707 31.23 -11.82 -4.25
C ARG A 707 29.98 -11.08 -3.75
N ALA A 708 30.11 -9.85 -3.24
CA ALA A 708 28.96 -9.00 -2.91
C ALA A 708 28.06 -8.79 -4.14
N VAL A 709 28.66 -8.45 -5.30
CA VAL A 709 27.94 -8.34 -6.57
C VAL A 709 27.26 -9.66 -6.97
N MET A 710 27.92 -10.80 -6.78
CA MET A 710 27.35 -12.11 -7.07
C MET A 710 26.16 -12.44 -6.16
N HIS A 711 26.27 -12.18 -4.86
CA HIS A 711 25.17 -12.40 -3.91
C HIS A 711 23.99 -11.47 -4.21
N ALA A 712 24.23 -10.20 -4.53
CA ALA A 712 23.16 -9.27 -4.90
C ALA A 712 22.47 -9.67 -6.22
N TYR A 713 23.25 -10.13 -7.21
CA TYR A 713 22.68 -10.69 -8.45
C TYR A 713 21.80 -11.91 -8.18
N ALA A 714 22.25 -12.81 -7.32
CA ALA A 714 21.47 -13.98 -6.90
C ALA A 714 20.20 -13.59 -6.14
N PHE A 715 20.30 -12.59 -5.26
CA PHE A 715 19.20 -12.11 -4.41
C PHE A 715 18.02 -11.53 -5.20
N ASN A 716 18.20 -11.15 -6.47
CA ASN A 716 17.08 -10.72 -7.31
C ASN A 716 16.03 -11.82 -7.57
N THR A 717 16.39 -13.12 -7.50
CA THR A 717 15.42 -14.22 -7.67
C THR A 717 15.53 -15.31 -6.61
N ARG A 718 16.58 -15.26 -5.79
CA ARG A 718 16.79 -16.17 -4.66
C ARG A 718 16.78 -15.35 -3.39
N GLN A 719 15.56 -15.01 -3.02
CA GLN A 719 15.19 -14.43 -1.73
C GLN A 719 14.69 -15.58 -0.84
N GLU A 720 13.85 -15.30 0.15
CA GLU A 720 13.34 -16.32 1.07
C GLU A 720 12.17 -17.15 0.51
N MET A 721 11.46 -16.64 -0.50
CA MET A 721 10.45 -17.41 -1.23
C MET A 721 11.02 -17.93 -2.56
N PRO A 722 10.89 -19.23 -2.85
CA PRO A 722 11.20 -19.75 -4.18
C PRO A 722 10.43 -18.99 -5.25
N ASP A 723 11.15 -18.53 -6.29
CA ASP A 723 10.58 -17.82 -7.43
C ASP A 723 9.98 -16.43 -7.13
N GLN A 724 10.48 -15.71 -6.11
CA GLN A 724 10.22 -14.27 -5.97
C GLN A 724 10.72 -13.49 -7.19
N ALA A 725 9.96 -12.46 -7.58
CA ALA A 725 10.34 -11.59 -8.68
C ALA A 725 11.40 -10.57 -8.22
N PRO A 726 12.26 -10.09 -9.13
CA PRO A 726 13.10 -8.93 -8.85
C PRO A 726 12.23 -7.75 -8.44
N SER A 727 12.61 -7.07 -7.36
CA SER A 727 11.96 -5.85 -6.88
C SER A 727 12.88 -4.64 -7.08
N GLU A 728 12.31 -3.44 -6.99
CA GLU A 728 13.08 -2.21 -7.04
C GLU A 728 14.20 -2.19 -5.97
N TYR A 729 13.91 -2.73 -4.78
CA TYR A 729 14.89 -2.88 -3.71
C TYR A 729 16.11 -3.71 -4.13
N THR A 730 15.86 -4.94 -4.60
CA THR A 730 16.93 -5.87 -5.01
C THR A 730 17.71 -5.37 -6.23
N ARG A 731 17.07 -4.58 -7.10
CA ARG A 731 17.74 -3.85 -8.19
C ARG A 731 18.70 -2.80 -7.66
N VAL A 732 18.24 -1.90 -6.79
CA VAL A 732 19.07 -0.80 -6.24
C VAL A 732 20.24 -1.34 -5.42
N LEU A 733 20.02 -2.39 -4.63
CA LEU A 733 21.11 -3.09 -3.91
C LEU A 733 22.15 -3.62 -4.90
N TYR A 734 21.71 -4.31 -5.96
CA TYR A 734 22.61 -4.86 -6.97
C TYR A 734 23.42 -3.79 -7.69
N GLU A 735 22.76 -2.71 -8.13
CA GLU A 735 23.42 -1.58 -8.77
C GLU A 735 24.44 -0.92 -7.84
N SER A 736 24.09 -0.74 -6.56
CA SER A 736 25.00 -0.14 -5.56
C SER A 736 26.25 -0.99 -5.37
N ARG A 737 26.10 -2.33 -5.29
CA ARG A 737 27.27 -3.22 -5.17
C ARG A 737 28.13 -3.24 -6.43
N MET A 738 27.51 -3.18 -7.61
CA MET A 738 28.25 -3.06 -8.87
C MET A 738 29.10 -1.78 -8.90
N ASP A 739 28.52 -0.66 -8.46
CA ASP A 739 29.21 0.63 -8.44
C ASP A 739 30.36 0.65 -7.44
N HIS A 740 30.18 0.09 -6.24
CA HIS A 740 31.27 -0.05 -5.27
C HIS A 740 32.41 -0.94 -5.79
N ALA A 741 32.11 -2.10 -6.39
CA ALA A 741 33.14 -2.95 -6.98
C ALA A 741 33.89 -2.24 -8.12
N ARG A 742 33.19 -1.47 -8.96
CA ARG A 742 33.80 -0.66 -10.02
C ARG A 742 34.65 0.47 -9.46
N ALA A 743 34.17 1.17 -8.42
CA ALA A 743 34.91 2.24 -7.76
C ALA A 743 36.24 1.72 -7.22
N ARG A 744 36.25 0.57 -6.54
CA ARG A 744 37.48 -0.06 -6.04
C ARG A 744 38.44 -0.51 -7.14
N MET A 745 37.92 -1.01 -8.26
CA MET A 745 38.75 -1.30 -9.44
C MET A 745 39.39 -0.04 -10.01
N ARG A 746 38.64 1.07 -10.11
CA ARG A 746 39.16 2.36 -10.58
C ARG A 746 40.18 2.96 -9.60
N ASP A 747 39.92 2.88 -8.29
CA ASP A 747 40.88 3.32 -7.27
C ASP A 747 42.20 2.55 -7.40
N LEU A 748 42.14 1.25 -7.68
CA LEU A 748 43.34 0.43 -7.86
C LEU A 748 44.13 0.80 -9.11
N GLU A 749 43.43 1.11 -10.20
CA GLU A 749 44.02 1.62 -11.43
C GLU A 749 44.72 2.96 -11.17
N LEU A 750 44.05 3.89 -10.48
CA LEU A 750 44.63 5.18 -10.05
C LEU A 750 45.87 4.98 -9.17
N ILE A 751 45.84 4.07 -8.19
CA ILE A 751 47.01 3.73 -7.36
C ILE A 751 48.15 3.21 -8.23
N SER A 752 47.85 2.42 -9.27
CA SER A 752 48.88 1.86 -10.16
C SER A 752 49.58 2.92 -11.04
N GLU A 753 48.88 4.03 -11.31
CA GLU A 753 49.37 5.13 -12.14
C GLU A 753 49.96 6.29 -11.33
N ASP A 754 49.58 6.44 -10.07
CA ASP A 754 49.97 7.55 -9.19
C ASP A 754 51.48 7.53 -8.87
N ALA A 755 52.24 8.35 -9.60
CA ALA A 755 53.69 8.47 -9.45
C ALA A 755 54.15 8.91 -8.05
N SER A 756 53.25 9.44 -7.19
CA SER A 756 53.57 9.76 -5.80
C SER A 756 53.66 8.52 -4.90
N ARG A 757 53.13 7.37 -5.34
CA ARG A 757 53.15 6.10 -4.59
C ARG A 757 54.44 5.31 -4.80
N PRO A 758 54.86 4.49 -3.81
CA PRO A 758 56.00 3.60 -3.96
C PRO A 758 55.88 2.71 -5.21
N ALA A 759 56.98 2.58 -5.97
CA ALA A 759 56.98 1.81 -7.22
C ALA A 759 56.53 0.35 -7.04
N GLU A 760 56.85 -0.25 -5.88
CA GLU A 760 56.41 -1.60 -5.52
C GLU A 760 54.89 -1.69 -5.35
N LEU A 761 54.28 -0.73 -4.65
CA LEU A 761 52.83 -0.67 -4.47
C LEU A 761 52.12 -0.50 -5.81
N ARG A 762 52.65 0.36 -6.69
CA ARG A 762 52.11 0.53 -8.05
C ARG A 762 52.14 -0.76 -8.86
N ALA A 763 53.26 -1.49 -8.79
CA ALA A 763 53.40 -2.77 -9.49
C ALA A 763 52.46 -3.86 -8.93
N VAL A 764 52.24 -3.86 -7.62
CA VAL A 764 51.26 -4.74 -6.95
C VAL A 764 49.85 -4.38 -7.38
N ALA A 765 49.47 -3.10 -7.32
CA ALA A 765 48.16 -2.60 -7.71
C ALA A 765 47.82 -2.97 -9.16
N ARG A 766 48.73 -2.71 -10.11
CA ARG A 766 48.56 -3.09 -11.51
C ARG A 766 48.33 -4.59 -11.69
N ARG A 767 49.14 -5.41 -11.03
CA ARG A 767 49.06 -6.87 -11.14
C ARG A 767 47.73 -7.38 -10.59
N GLU A 768 47.30 -6.88 -9.44
CA GLU A 768 46.05 -7.32 -8.83
C GLU A 768 44.82 -6.78 -9.57
N TYR A 769 44.88 -5.60 -10.19
CA TYR A 769 43.85 -5.11 -11.12
C TYR A 769 43.67 -6.07 -12.30
N GLU A 770 44.75 -6.38 -13.03
CA GLU A 770 44.71 -7.29 -14.18
C GLU A 770 44.23 -8.70 -13.77
N ALA A 771 44.68 -9.19 -12.62
CA ALA A 771 44.28 -10.49 -12.11
C ALA A 771 42.82 -10.54 -11.62
N ALA A 772 42.31 -9.46 -11.04
CA ALA A 772 40.92 -9.36 -10.60
C ALA A 772 39.94 -9.38 -11.77
N LEU A 773 40.25 -8.68 -12.87
CA LEU A 773 39.45 -8.74 -14.11
C LEU A 773 39.22 -10.19 -14.56
N VAL A 774 40.28 -10.99 -14.62
CA VAL A 774 40.21 -12.40 -15.03
C VAL A 774 39.34 -13.23 -14.06
N ARG A 775 39.46 -13.00 -12.75
CA ARG A 775 38.67 -13.73 -11.74
C ARG A 775 37.19 -13.34 -11.79
N MET A 776 36.87 -12.05 -11.93
CA MET A 776 35.51 -11.54 -12.06
C MET A 776 34.84 -12.05 -13.36
N GLU A 777 35.54 -12.00 -14.50
CA GLU A 777 35.05 -12.57 -15.77
C GLU A 777 34.77 -14.08 -15.64
N ARG A 778 35.64 -14.80 -14.94
CA ARG A 778 35.44 -16.23 -14.69
C ARG A 778 34.25 -16.47 -13.77
N LEU A 779 34.03 -15.65 -12.75
CA LEU A 779 32.90 -15.75 -11.83
C LEU A 779 31.57 -15.70 -12.59
N PHE A 780 31.38 -14.68 -13.43
CA PHE A 780 30.15 -14.43 -14.20
C PHE A 780 30.09 -15.12 -15.57
N ARG A 781 31.08 -15.93 -15.93
CA ARG A 781 31.09 -16.73 -17.17
C ARG A 781 29.79 -17.53 -17.42
N PRO A 782 29.14 -18.17 -16.41
CA PRO A 782 27.89 -18.90 -16.64
C PRO A 782 26.77 -18.02 -17.20
N TYR A 783 26.62 -16.79 -16.69
CA TYR A 783 25.64 -15.84 -17.20
C TYR A 783 25.90 -15.51 -18.68
N TRP A 784 27.13 -15.11 -19.01
CA TRP A 784 27.49 -14.75 -20.38
C TRP A 784 27.40 -15.92 -21.36
N ALA A 785 27.62 -17.15 -20.88
CA ALA A 785 27.41 -18.35 -21.68
C ALA A 785 25.92 -18.58 -21.99
N HIS A 786 25.04 -18.34 -21.02
CA HIS A 786 23.60 -18.44 -21.18
C HIS A 786 23.05 -17.43 -22.19
N ILE A 787 23.39 -16.14 -22.04
CA ILE A 787 22.93 -15.08 -22.96
C ILE A 787 23.34 -15.36 -24.42
N ARG A 788 24.55 -15.90 -24.65
CA ARG A 788 25.00 -16.30 -25.99
C ARG A 788 24.19 -17.47 -26.57
N GLN A 789 23.64 -18.34 -25.74
CA GLN A 789 22.85 -19.50 -26.17
C GLN A 789 21.40 -19.14 -26.47
N THR A 790 20.82 -18.18 -25.73
CA THR A 790 19.41 -17.79 -25.86
C THR A 790 19.14 -16.76 -26.95
N GLY A 791 20.15 -16.37 -27.74
CA GLY A 791 19.99 -15.45 -28.86
C GLY A 791 19.82 -13.98 -28.45
N GLY A 792 20.07 -13.65 -27.17
CA GLY A 792 20.20 -12.27 -26.73
C GLY A 792 21.37 -11.59 -27.46
N ALA A 793 21.19 -10.32 -27.84
CA ALA A 793 22.12 -9.54 -28.66
C ALA A 793 23.59 -9.85 -28.38
N THR A 794 24.39 -9.93 -29.45
CA THR A 794 25.82 -10.24 -29.44
C THR A 794 26.56 -9.45 -28.35
N ALA A 795 26.84 -10.09 -27.21
CA ALA A 795 27.69 -9.55 -26.14
C ALA A 795 29.10 -9.15 -26.65
N SER A 796 29.46 -9.60 -27.85
CA SER A 796 30.67 -9.20 -28.59
C SER A 796 30.64 -7.75 -29.12
N ASP A 797 29.48 -7.10 -29.27
CA ASP A 797 29.39 -5.77 -29.89
C ASP A 797 29.41 -4.60 -28.89
N ARG A 798 29.30 -4.84 -27.56
CA ARG A 798 29.37 -3.77 -26.54
C ARG A 798 30.79 -3.41 -26.08
N ARG A 799 31.80 -4.23 -26.39
CA ARG A 799 33.22 -3.78 -26.33
C ARG A 799 33.55 -2.98 -27.60
N THR A 800 32.78 -1.94 -27.90
CA THR A 800 33.19 -0.96 -28.91
C THR A 800 34.48 -0.30 -28.45
N ALA A 801 35.44 -0.15 -29.36
CA ALA A 801 36.72 0.51 -29.12
C ALA A 801 36.51 1.91 -28.52
N GLY A 802 36.64 2.03 -27.20
CA GLY A 802 36.47 3.29 -26.44
C GLY A 802 35.57 3.22 -25.18
N GLY A 803 34.93 2.09 -24.86
CA GLY A 803 34.15 1.92 -23.60
C GLY A 803 35.02 1.60 -22.36
N ASP A 804 34.47 1.77 -21.16
CA ASP A 804 35.13 1.44 -19.87
C ASP A 804 35.47 -0.05 -19.86
N THR A 805 36.70 -0.43 -19.46
CA THR A 805 37.14 -1.84 -19.40
C THR A 805 36.30 -2.67 -18.42
N LEU A 806 35.59 -2.01 -17.51
CA LEU A 806 34.66 -2.61 -16.57
C LEU A 806 33.26 -2.87 -17.18
N ASP A 807 32.97 -2.32 -18.36
CA ASP A 807 31.71 -2.55 -19.07
C ASP A 807 31.62 -4.01 -19.56
N GLY A 808 30.62 -4.74 -19.07
CA GLY A 808 30.37 -6.14 -19.44
C GLY A 808 31.11 -7.19 -18.61
N ILE A 809 31.72 -6.82 -17.49
CA ILE A 809 32.21 -7.80 -16.50
C ILE A 809 31.03 -8.40 -15.73
N PHE A 810 30.21 -7.52 -15.14
CA PHE A 810 29.03 -7.89 -14.38
C PHE A 810 27.79 -7.96 -15.28
N PRO A 811 26.83 -8.85 -14.98
CA PRO A 811 25.50 -8.80 -15.59
C PRO A 811 24.88 -7.38 -15.46
N PRO A 812 24.08 -6.93 -16.43
CA PRO A 812 23.30 -5.71 -16.25
C PRO A 812 22.22 -5.92 -15.18
N PRO A 813 21.80 -4.85 -14.47
CA PRO A 813 20.66 -4.92 -13.55
C PRO A 813 19.35 -5.23 -14.29
N PRO A 814 18.30 -5.72 -13.58
CA PRO A 814 16.98 -5.90 -14.16
C PRO A 814 16.43 -4.56 -14.65
N THR A 815 15.74 -4.56 -15.78
CA THR A 815 14.99 -3.39 -16.27
C THR A 815 13.65 -3.28 -15.55
N SER A 816 12.95 -2.14 -15.69
CA SER A 816 11.59 -2.01 -15.13
C SER A 816 10.62 -3.08 -15.65
N ALA A 817 10.83 -3.61 -16.86
CA ALA A 817 10.01 -4.70 -17.42
C ALA A 817 10.34 -6.09 -16.82
N ASP A 818 11.49 -6.21 -16.13
CA ASP A 818 11.89 -7.44 -15.44
C ASP A 818 11.41 -7.46 -13.98
N LEU A 819 11.07 -6.29 -13.41
CA LEU A 819 10.58 -6.14 -12.04
C LEU A 819 9.19 -6.75 -11.89
N ASP A 820 8.92 -7.29 -10.70
CA ASP A 820 7.65 -7.88 -10.27
C ASP A 820 7.16 -9.02 -11.17
N THR A 821 8.03 -9.51 -12.07
CA THR A 821 7.78 -10.56 -13.05
C THR A 821 8.67 -11.76 -12.80
N ARG A 822 8.06 -12.87 -12.34
CA ARG A 822 8.77 -14.14 -12.04
C ARG A 822 9.32 -14.87 -13.27
N SER A 823 8.85 -14.52 -14.46
CA SER A 823 9.15 -15.18 -15.74
C SER A 823 9.85 -14.27 -16.75
N SER A 824 10.60 -13.27 -16.27
CA SER A 824 11.39 -12.39 -17.14
C SER A 824 12.66 -13.09 -17.67
N ALA A 825 13.18 -12.60 -18.79
CA ALA A 825 14.43 -13.11 -19.36
C ALA A 825 15.61 -12.90 -18.39
N PHE A 826 15.56 -11.82 -17.61
CA PHE A 826 16.49 -11.60 -16.50
C PHE A 826 16.36 -12.69 -15.43
N ALA A 827 15.15 -12.97 -14.93
CA ALA A 827 14.93 -13.98 -13.90
C ALA A 827 15.38 -15.37 -14.35
N ASP A 828 15.16 -15.74 -15.62
CA ASP A 828 15.66 -16.98 -16.22
C ASP A 828 17.19 -17.06 -16.22
N ALA A 829 17.86 -15.95 -16.53
CA ALA A 829 19.31 -15.88 -16.52
C ALA A 829 19.89 -16.00 -15.09
N VAL A 830 19.23 -15.39 -14.09
CA VAL A 830 19.61 -15.56 -12.67
C VAL A 830 19.40 -17.01 -12.25
N ARG A 831 18.25 -17.62 -12.53
CA ARG A 831 17.98 -19.05 -12.22
C ARG A 831 18.96 -20.00 -12.90
N HIS A 832 19.39 -19.71 -14.13
CA HIS A 832 20.46 -20.45 -14.77
C HIS A 832 21.79 -20.30 -14.02
N PHE A 833 22.17 -19.07 -13.67
CA PHE A 833 23.38 -18.78 -12.91
C PHE A 833 23.40 -19.51 -11.56
N LEU A 834 22.31 -19.45 -10.80
CA LEU A 834 22.13 -20.13 -9.51
C LEU A 834 22.35 -21.64 -9.62
N ARG A 835 21.80 -22.29 -10.66
CA ARG A 835 21.98 -23.73 -10.90
C ARG A 835 23.45 -24.10 -11.13
N VAL A 836 24.21 -23.26 -11.81
CA VAL A 836 25.62 -23.51 -12.12
C VAL A 836 26.53 -23.19 -10.92
N ARG A 837 26.20 -22.15 -10.14
CA ARG A 837 27.03 -21.58 -9.06
C ARG A 837 26.59 -21.92 -7.64
N ARG A 838 25.69 -22.89 -7.48
CA ARG A 838 25.11 -23.26 -6.17
C ARG A 838 26.15 -23.45 -5.06
N ARG A 839 27.25 -24.16 -5.33
CA ARG A 839 28.32 -24.38 -4.34
C ARG A 839 29.05 -23.10 -3.94
N GLU A 840 29.23 -22.16 -4.86
CA GLU A 840 29.88 -20.89 -4.51
C GLU A 840 28.96 -19.94 -3.72
N LEU A 841 27.65 -20.13 -3.81
CA LEU A 841 26.63 -19.35 -3.11
C LEU A 841 26.31 -19.94 -1.72
N ASP A 842 26.25 -21.26 -1.61
CA ASP A 842 25.74 -21.96 -0.42
C ASP A 842 26.86 -22.37 0.54
N ASP A 843 28.00 -22.82 0.00
CA ASP A 843 29.00 -23.57 0.77
C ASP A 843 30.30 -22.79 1.01
N ARG A 844 30.47 -21.63 0.36
CA ARG A 844 31.73 -20.86 0.42
C ARG A 844 31.59 -19.61 1.28
N SER A 845 32.46 -19.51 2.28
CA SER A 845 32.66 -18.30 3.07
C SER A 845 32.95 -17.08 2.19
N ILE A 846 32.53 -15.89 2.65
CA ILE A 846 32.88 -14.60 2.07
C ILE A 846 34.40 -14.38 2.02
N THR A 847 35.13 -15.02 2.94
CA THR A 847 36.59 -14.97 3.03
C THR A 847 37.29 -15.94 2.06
N ALA A 848 36.54 -16.84 1.41
CA ALA A 848 37.11 -17.82 0.51
C ALA A 848 37.54 -17.17 -0.83
N PRO A 849 38.75 -17.47 -1.33
CA PRO A 849 39.23 -16.90 -2.58
C PRO A 849 38.36 -17.31 -3.78
N LEU A 850 38.27 -16.41 -4.76
CA LEU A 850 37.56 -16.69 -6.01
C LEU A 850 38.33 -17.71 -6.88
N PRO A 851 37.60 -18.59 -7.61
CA PRO A 851 38.18 -19.75 -8.29
C PRO A 851 39.08 -19.45 -9.50
#